data_AF-A0A8C1MEM9-F1
#
_entry.id   AF-A0A8C1MEM9-F1
#
_cell.length_a   1.000
_cell.length_b   1.000
_cell.length_c   1.000
_cell.angle_alpha   90.00
_cell.angle_beta   90.00
_cell.angle_gamma   90.00
#
_symmetry.space_group_name_H-M   'P 1'
#
loop_
_entity.id
_entity.type
_entity.pdbx_description
1 polymer ?
#
loop_
_entity_poly.entity_id
_entity_poly.type
_entity_poly.pdbx_seq_one_letter_code
_entity_poly.pdbx_strand_id
1 'polypeptide(L)'
;MERFNILLLIMAVTVQVTSQDSTGEPPIQISKPKITLNPSHAVLYSTETVTLHCEVPEEPTGLQYDWYKDSADLSEHQPSITVRGSGTYECKAKKGASESEKSASYTLTLKEPPEPQIRSDWTEAFPGEKVSLQCVIQGVPENWNYMWFKNSSKIFSSGDTNTTGNTLILSVKSSHYGAYMCQAELQGRKVTTAKSTPHLITVHGSQPTILLQQDPSHPAIYTGEQVKLTCSIQEKTSKWQYFWQKDSQQVNTDNNPIYTIQNATCSQQGNYTCQVRRGEMTYTKSTILTIREPPKPNLSIESQWHMFYQTEKVTLKCSVDEESNKWGYEWFKNGGLVKRDENISFSGNTLSISSAKASHSGQYTCRGKHLTRTSVTTRETGAVQLHIQDKKPKPTITKHEWFEFFYTEERVHLKCNMTGVGWEYKWYKDLNLWIANPELTINAVSLNDAGDYYCKAQRGDFSVDSETLQVRVQKPPEPQIQSNWTEAFPGEKVSLQCVIQGVPENWNYMWFKNSSKIFSSGETNITGNTLILSVKSSHDGAYMCQAELQGRNVMTTKSTPHLITVHGSQPTILLQQDPSHPEIYTGEQVKLTCSIQEKTSKWQYFWQKDSQQVNTDNNPIYTIQNATCSQQGNYTCQVRRGEMTYTKSTILTIREPPKPNLSIESEWYMFYQTEKVTLKCSVDEESNKWGYEWFKNGGLVKRDENISFSGNTLSISSAKASHSGQYTCRGKHLTRTSVTTRETEAVQLHIQDKKPKPTITKHEWFEFFYTEERVHLKCNMTGVGWEYKWYKDLNFRITNPELTINAVSLTDAGDYYCKAQRGNFSVDSETLQVRVQTRPPAFLRMETELSDIMTGDVTLRCNVSDGRQWNYTWFMNGQELNGSSDVLKVTGNEETIKSEFKCKGINTKRPLYSALSDGSIANNIIFKRKILLAISGSLVCCIVILIIGCIVLKITRKPGVKETAPEDLLFSMTDSKNQTISPMKEYMDNRPTELEECQEKAELILDHASAVHEDGVIKDEDAPASVANGLTSFKGLCE
;
A
#
# COMPACT_ATOMS: atom_id res chain seq x y z
N MET A 1 67.22 -145.53 -15.17
CA MET A 1 68.26 -145.04 -16.10
C MET A 1 69.52 -144.76 -15.25
N GLU A 2 70.37 -145.73 -14.90
CA GLU A 2 70.70 -147.01 -15.57
C GLU A 2 71.24 -146.85 -17.00
N ARG A 3 72.30 -147.55 -17.45
CA ARG A 3 73.35 -148.37 -16.76
C ARG A 3 74.42 -148.76 -17.82
N PHE A 4 75.48 -149.46 -17.37
CA PHE A 4 76.20 -150.56 -18.08
C PHE A 4 77.24 -150.28 -19.22
N ASN A 5 78.40 -150.94 -19.05
CA ASN A 5 79.11 -151.86 -19.99
C ASN A 5 80.08 -151.40 -21.13
N ILE A 6 81.04 -152.22 -21.64
CA ILE A 6 81.91 -153.34 -21.12
C ILE A 6 82.92 -153.89 -22.21
N LEU A 7 83.89 -154.79 -21.85
CA LEU A 7 84.76 -155.69 -22.70
C LEU A 7 85.83 -155.01 -23.63
N LEU A 8 86.96 -155.58 -24.13
CA LEU A 8 87.75 -156.87 -24.16
C LEU A 8 89.28 -156.46 -24.35
N LEU A 9 90.42 -157.14 -24.12
CA LEU A 9 90.94 -158.54 -23.98
C LEU A 9 91.16 -159.34 -25.31
N ILE A 10 92.21 -160.18 -25.54
CA ILE A 10 93.32 -160.76 -24.70
C ILE A 10 94.73 -160.29 -25.21
N MET A 11 95.88 -160.99 -25.45
CA MET A 11 96.44 -162.39 -25.41
C MET A 11 98.02 -162.38 -25.38
N ALA A 12 98.75 -163.50 -25.14
CA ALA A 12 100.25 -163.59 -25.17
C ALA A 12 100.84 -165.04 -25.30
N VAL A 13 102.14 -165.22 -25.69
CA VAL A 13 102.92 -166.52 -25.75
C VAL A 13 104.47 -166.34 -25.59
N THR A 14 105.23 -167.42 -25.28
CA THR A 14 106.63 -167.45 -24.72
C THR A 14 107.57 -168.57 -25.32
N VAL A 15 108.59 -169.09 -24.57
CA VAL A 15 109.60 -170.20 -24.84
C VAL A 15 110.95 -169.78 -25.52
N GLN A 16 112.22 -170.14 -25.19
CA GLN A 16 112.99 -171.02 -24.22
C GLN A 16 113.70 -172.28 -24.85
N VAL A 17 114.89 -172.81 -24.49
CA VAL A 17 116.08 -172.44 -23.64
C VAL A 17 117.26 -173.52 -23.79
N THR A 18 118.28 -173.56 -22.90
CA THR A 18 119.23 -174.68 -22.49
C THR A 18 120.68 -174.91 -23.08
N SER A 19 121.70 -174.77 -22.20
CA SER A 19 122.85 -175.68 -21.80
C SER A 19 123.98 -176.28 -22.70
N GLN A 20 125.23 -176.14 -22.19
CA GLN A 20 126.46 -176.99 -22.28
C GLN A 20 127.17 -177.15 -23.66
N ASP A 21 128.51 -177.34 -23.78
CA ASP A 21 129.47 -178.12 -22.94
C ASP A 21 130.97 -177.68 -23.03
N SER A 22 131.83 -178.26 -22.17
CA SER A 22 133.31 -178.50 -22.22
C SER A 22 134.39 -177.41 -22.55
N THR A 23 135.37 -177.29 -21.63
CA THR A 23 136.82 -176.98 -21.81
C THR A 23 137.32 -175.65 -22.45
N GLY A 24 138.03 -174.80 -21.66
CA GLY A 24 138.81 -173.65 -22.14
C GLY A 24 139.28 -172.69 -21.01
N GLU A 25 140.25 -171.80 -21.26
CA GLU A 25 140.84 -170.83 -20.30
C GLU A 25 140.41 -169.36 -20.61
N PRO A 26 139.99 -168.56 -19.61
CA PRO A 26 139.74 -167.12 -19.80
C PRO A 26 140.22 -166.16 -18.67
N PRO A 27 140.37 -164.84 -18.94
CA PRO A 27 140.72 -163.80 -17.95
C PRO A 27 139.52 -163.18 -17.21
N ILE A 28 139.80 -162.32 -16.21
CA ILE A 28 138.82 -161.65 -15.34
C ILE A 28 138.02 -160.56 -16.10
N GLN A 29 136.71 -160.48 -15.84
CA GLN A 29 135.74 -159.52 -16.38
C GLN A 29 135.08 -158.67 -15.26
N ILE A 30 134.49 -157.51 -15.59
CA ILE A 30 133.83 -156.60 -14.63
C ILE A 30 132.39 -156.30 -15.08
N SER A 31 131.43 -156.47 -14.17
CA SER A 31 129.99 -156.22 -14.38
C SER A 31 129.66 -154.75 -14.69
N LYS A 32 128.58 -154.55 -15.47
CA LYS A 32 128.08 -153.22 -15.88
C LYS A 32 127.36 -152.50 -14.72
N PRO A 33 127.71 -151.25 -14.38
CA PRO A 33 127.04 -150.49 -13.33
C PRO A 33 125.61 -150.03 -13.67
N LYS A 34 124.88 -149.62 -12.62
CA LYS A 34 123.54 -149.00 -12.67
C LYS A 34 123.51 -147.72 -11.82
N ILE A 35 122.67 -146.75 -12.21
CA ILE A 35 122.47 -145.52 -11.44
C ILE A 35 121.17 -145.56 -10.61
N THR A 36 121.22 -144.99 -9.40
CA THR A 36 120.09 -144.78 -8.49
C THR A 36 120.02 -143.31 -8.03
N LEU A 37 118.85 -142.84 -7.57
CA LEU A 37 118.58 -141.45 -7.17
C LEU A 37 118.02 -141.38 -5.74
N ASN A 38 118.54 -140.46 -4.93
CA ASN A 38 118.11 -140.22 -3.56
C ASN A 38 118.08 -138.71 -3.22
N PRO A 39 117.00 -138.14 -2.67
CA PRO A 39 115.67 -138.73 -2.44
C PRO A 39 114.78 -138.73 -3.70
N SER A 40 113.96 -139.77 -3.85
CA SER A 40 113.16 -140.08 -5.04
C SER A 40 111.72 -139.51 -5.00
N HIS A 41 111.59 -138.20 -4.83
CA HIS A 41 110.26 -137.55 -4.86
C HIS A 41 109.63 -137.58 -6.26
N ALA A 42 108.31 -137.84 -6.34
CA ALA A 42 107.57 -137.95 -7.62
C ALA A 42 107.50 -136.64 -8.43
N VAL A 43 107.61 -135.49 -7.77
CA VAL A 43 107.85 -134.18 -8.40
C VAL A 43 108.91 -133.46 -7.59
N LEU A 44 110.06 -133.18 -8.22
CA LEU A 44 111.15 -132.37 -7.68
C LEU A 44 111.04 -130.94 -8.25
N TYR A 45 111.15 -129.94 -7.38
CA TYR A 45 111.12 -128.53 -7.77
C TYR A 45 112.55 -127.99 -7.98
N SER A 46 112.70 -126.95 -8.81
CA SER A 46 113.99 -126.32 -9.16
C SER A 46 114.75 -125.71 -7.97
N THR A 47 114.09 -125.57 -6.82
CA THR A 47 114.65 -125.11 -5.55
C THR A 47 115.19 -126.24 -4.66
N GLU A 48 115.14 -127.50 -5.10
CA GLU A 48 115.58 -128.69 -4.35
C GLU A 48 116.91 -129.25 -4.91
N THR A 49 117.58 -130.11 -4.14
CA THR A 49 118.89 -130.70 -4.49
C THR A 49 118.88 -132.21 -4.26
N VAL A 50 119.43 -133.00 -5.18
CA VAL A 50 119.36 -134.47 -5.15
C VAL A 50 120.69 -135.13 -5.49
N THR A 51 120.86 -136.39 -5.11
CA THR A 51 122.12 -137.13 -5.26
C THR A 51 121.91 -138.42 -6.06
N LEU A 52 122.83 -138.69 -6.98
CA LEU A 52 122.91 -139.91 -7.78
C LEU A 52 123.99 -140.84 -7.20
N HIS A 53 123.78 -142.15 -7.28
CA HIS A 53 124.76 -143.18 -6.91
C HIS A 53 124.97 -144.15 -8.08
N CYS A 54 126.15 -144.76 -8.17
CA CYS A 54 126.56 -145.71 -9.20
C CYS A 54 126.96 -147.03 -8.53
N GLU A 55 126.26 -148.11 -8.87
CA GLU A 55 126.33 -149.40 -8.18
C GLU A 55 126.71 -150.51 -9.17
N VAL A 56 127.71 -151.34 -8.85
CA VAL A 56 128.10 -152.53 -9.64
C VAL A 56 127.64 -153.81 -8.93
N PRO A 57 126.90 -154.72 -9.62
CA PRO A 57 126.55 -156.02 -9.05
C PRO A 57 127.78 -156.90 -8.77
N GLU A 58 127.81 -157.53 -7.59
CA GLU A 58 128.88 -158.42 -7.10
C GLU A 58 130.28 -157.74 -7.06
N GLU A 59 130.37 -156.68 -6.26
CA GLU A 59 131.49 -155.73 -6.21
C GLU A 59 132.86 -156.35 -5.81
N PRO A 60 133.86 -156.41 -6.73
CA PRO A 60 135.20 -156.89 -6.40
C PRO A 60 136.04 -155.74 -5.83
N THR A 61 136.21 -155.70 -4.50
CA THR A 61 136.84 -154.62 -3.72
C THR A 61 138.00 -153.87 -4.40
N GLY A 62 137.92 -152.53 -4.41
CA GLY A 62 138.93 -151.65 -5.04
C GLY A 62 138.63 -151.25 -6.49
N LEU A 63 137.37 -150.94 -6.80
CA LEU A 63 136.97 -150.27 -8.04
C LEU A 63 137.17 -148.74 -7.93
N GLN A 64 137.36 -148.09 -9.08
CA GLN A 64 137.17 -146.64 -9.26
C GLN A 64 135.99 -146.38 -10.21
N TYR A 65 135.30 -145.25 -10.05
CA TYR A 65 134.03 -144.96 -10.72
C TYR A 65 134.08 -143.62 -11.47
N ASP A 66 134.07 -143.62 -12.80
CA ASP A 66 134.08 -142.38 -13.59
C ASP A 66 132.66 -141.98 -14.00
N TRP A 67 132.24 -140.76 -13.66
CA TRP A 67 130.92 -140.23 -14.01
C TRP A 67 130.91 -139.37 -15.27
N TYR A 68 129.79 -139.42 -15.99
CA TYR A 68 129.51 -138.62 -17.17
C TYR A 68 128.17 -137.89 -17.03
N LYS A 69 128.10 -136.65 -17.51
CA LYS A 69 126.84 -135.94 -17.76
C LYS A 69 126.71 -135.60 -19.23
N ASP A 70 125.57 -135.96 -19.83
CA ASP A 70 125.23 -135.68 -21.22
C ASP A 70 126.41 -136.04 -22.15
N SER A 71 126.93 -137.27 -21.93
CA SER A 71 128.15 -137.88 -22.49
C SER A 71 129.52 -137.28 -22.11
N ALA A 72 129.60 -136.07 -21.57
CA ALA A 72 130.87 -135.44 -21.14
C ALA A 72 131.36 -135.98 -19.79
N ASP A 73 132.67 -136.19 -19.65
CA ASP A 73 133.31 -136.70 -18.42
C ASP A 73 133.30 -135.63 -17.30
N LEU A 74 132.92 -136.01 -16.09
CA LEU A 74 132.85 -135.13 -14.93
C LEU A 74 134.14 -135.14 -14.08
N SER A 75 135.08 -136.04 -14.36
CA SER A 75 136.31 -136.26 -13.58
C SER A 75 136.10 -136.63 -12.10
N GLU A 76 134.86 -136.87 -11.67
CA GLU A 76 134.53 -137.39 -10.34
C GLU A 76 134.74 -138.91 -10.33
N HIS A 77 135.52 -139.39 -9.35
CA HIS A 77 136.04 -140.75 -9.28
C HIS A 77 135.34 -141.63 -8.21
N GLN A 78 134.34 -141.08 -7.53
CA GLN A 78 133.59 -141.67 -6.41
C GLN A 78 132.28 -142.35 -6.85
N PRO A 79 131.75 -143.32 -6.07
CA PRO A 79 130.48 -144.01 -6.40
C PRO A 79 129.21 -143.13 -6.31
N SER A 80 129.32 -141.82 -6.04
CA SER A 80 128.16 -140.93 -5.91
C SER A 80 128.46 -139.49 -6.31
N ILE A 81 127.46 -138.77 -6.82
CA ILE A 81 127.56 -137.35 -7.19
C ILE A 81 126.26 -136.59 -6.85
N THR A 82 126.39 -135.39 -6.27
CA THR A 82 125.24 -134.53 -5.92
C THR A 82 125.01 -133.48 -6.99
N VAL A 83 123.77 -133.34 -7.46
CA VAL A 83 123.40 -132.59 -8.66
C VAL A 83 122.26 -131.60 -8.40
N ARG A 84 122.30 -130.46 -9.10
CA ARG A 84 121.34 -129.35 -8.96
C ARG A 84 120.70 -128.90 -10.28
N GLY A 85 120.90 -129.64 -11.36
CA GLY A 85 120.43 -129.26 -12.69
C GLY A 85 120.08 -130.48 -13.54
N SER A 86 118.99 -130.36 -14.28
CA SER A 86 118.46 -131.37 -15.20
C SER A 86 119.49 -131.83 -16.24
N GLY A 87 119.31 -133.04 -16.76
CA GLY A 87 120.20 -133.66 -17.75
C GLY A 87 120.35 -135.16 -17.53
N THR A 88 121.21 -135.78 -18.32
CA THR A 88 121.36 -137.25 -18.41
C THR A 88 122.69 -137.68 -17.81
N TYR A 89 122.69 -138.71 -16.97
CA TYR A 89 123.88 -139.15 -16.24
C TYR A 89 124.22 -140.62 -16.53
N GLU A 90 125.52 -140.91 -16.66
CA GLU A 90 126.09 -142.24 -16.88
C GLU A 90 127.32 -142.41 -15.97
N CYS A 91 127.76 -143.65 -15.73
CA CYS A 91 128.99 -143.94 -15.00
C CYS A 91 129.64 -145.24 -15.52
N LYS A 92 130.96 -145.38 -15.41
CA LYS A 92 131.67 -146.66 -15.62
C LYS A 92 132.50 -147.02 -14.40
N ALA A 93 132.79 -148.30 -14.20
CA ALA A 93 133.74 -148.76 -13.19
C ALA A 93 135.01 -149.38 -13.82
N LYS A 94 136.18 -149.16 -13.20
CA LYS A 94 137.49 -149.61 -13.68
C LYS A 94 138.34 -150.27 -12.59
N LYS A 95 139.16 -151.26 -12.96
CA LYS A 95 140.13 -151.95 -12.08
C LYS A 95 141.37 -152.40 -12.86
N GLY A 96 142.50 -151.75 -12.60
CA GLY A 96 143.74 -152.01 -13.35
C GLY A 96 143.55 -151.69 -14.84
N ALA A 97 143.91 -152.64 -15.71
CA ALA A 97 143.70 -152.52 -17.16
C ALA A 97 142.31 -152.96 -17.64
N SER A 98 141.42 -153.37 -16.74
CA SER A 98 140.06 -153.83 -17.08
C SER A 98 139.03 -152.75 -16.76
N GLU A 99 138.18 -152.44 -17.74
CA GLU A 99 137.07 -151.49 -17.60
C GLU A 99 135.73 -152.18 -17.87
N SER A 100 134.66 -151.66 -17.26
CA SER A 100 133.28 -152.04 -17.56
C SER A 100 132.64 -151.08 -18.58
N GLU A 101 131.58 -151.52 -19.26
CA GLU A 101 130.75 -150.63 -20.07
C GLU A 101 130.10 -149.53 -19.21
N LYS A 102 129.85 -148.36 -19.79
CA LYS A 102 129.04 -147.31 -19.15
C LYS A 102 127.63 -147.81 -18.80
N SER A 103 127.12 -147.42 -17.64
CA SER A 103 125.75 -147.67 -17.18
C SER A 103 124.68 -147.11 -18.13
N ALA A 104 123.45 -147.60 -17.99
CA ALA A 104 122.31 -147.05 -18.71
C ALA A 104 122.01 -145.61 -18.25
N SER A 105 121.84 -144.71 -19.23
CA SER A 105 121.73 -143.27 -19.02
C SER A 105 120.48 -142.88 -18.21
N TYR A 106 120.65 -142.11 -17.13
CA TYR A 106 119.60 -141.72 -16.19
C TYR A 106 119.25 -140.22 -16.31
N THR A 107 118.02 -139.89 -16.74
CA THR A 107 117.58 -138.50 -16.94
C THR A 107 116.91 -137.91 -15.69
N LEU A 108 117.37 -136.73 -15.26
CA LEU A 108 116.77 -135.95 -14.15
C LEU A 108 116.04 -134.70 -14.68
N THR A 109 114.85 -134.41 -14.13
CA THR A 109 114.00 -133.26 -14.50
C THR A 109 113.46 -132.56 -13.25
N LEU A 110 113.37 -131.23 -13.27
CA LEU A 110 112.87 -130.38 -12.18
C LEU A 110 111.75 -129.46 -12.69
N LYS A 111 110.83 -129.01 -11.83
CA LYS A 111 109.71 -128.07 -12.16
C LYS A 111 109.75 -126.78 -11.35
N GLU A 112 109.00 -125.76 -11.76
CA GLU A 112 108.80 -124.51 -10.99
C GLU A 112 107.50 -124.52 -10.16
N PRO A 113 107.40 -123.73 -9.07
CA PRO A 113 106.19 -123.64 -8.23
C PRO A 113 105.05 -122.82 -8.89
N PRO A 114 103.77 -123.08 -8.57
CA PRO A 114 102.62 -122.39 -9.16
C PRO A 114 102.37 -120.98 -8.58
N GLU A 115 101.66 -120.12 -9.32
CA GLU A 115 101.29 -118.76 -8.90
C GLU A 115 99.90 -118.66 -8.23
N PRO A 116 99.75 -117.81 -7.18
CA PRO A 116 98.46 -117.52 -6.54
C PRO A 116 97.75 -116.28 -7.14
N GLN A 117 96.42 -116.27 -7.05
CA GLN A 117 95.54 -115.18 -7.50
C GLN A 117 94.51 -114.80 -6.42
N ILE A 118 93.99 -113.57 -6.41
CA ILE A 118 92.95 -113.10 -5.48
C ILE A 118 91.60 -112.95 -6.19
N ARG A 119 90.52 -113.38 -5.53
CA ARG A 119 89.13 -113.25 -5.97
C ARG A 119 88.28 -112.51 -4.94
N SER A 120 87.51 -111.51 -5.38
CA SER A 120 86.50 -110.82 -4.56
C SER A 120 85.51 -110.02 -5.43
N ASP A 121 84.26 -109.92 -4.99
CA ASP A 121 83.21 -109.06 -5.58
C ASP A 121 83.20 -107.61 -5.02
N TRP A 122 84.25 -107.26 -4.26
CA TRP A 122 84.41 -105.98 -3.59
C TRP A 122 85.67 -105.24 -4.08
N THR A 123 85.47 -104.02 -4.56
CA THR A 123 86.52 -103.03 -4.91
C THR A 123 86.38 -101.75 -4.09
N GLU A 124 85.20 -101.52 -3.50
CA GLU A 124 84.84 -100.38 -2.66
C GLU A 124 83.98 -100.83 -1.48
N ALA A 125 84.15 -100.18 -0.33
CA ALA A 125 83.33 -100.41 0.86
C ALA A 125 83.21 -99.15 1.75
N PHE A 126 82.18 -99.11 2.59
CA PHE A 126 82.00 -98.16 3.68
C PHE A 126 82.50 -98.78 5.01
N PRO A 127 82.98 -97.97 5.98
CA PRO A 127 83.33 -98.46 7.30
C PRO A 127 82.17 -99.20 7.98
N GLY A 128 82.45 -100.39 8.52
CA GLY A 128 81.46 -101.31 9.09
C GLY A 128 80.97 -102.41 8.13
N GLU A 129 81.13 -102.28 6.81
CA GLU A 129 80.87 -103.39 5.88
C GLU A 129 81.89 -104.54 6.08
N LYS A 130 81.52 -105.76 5.69
CA LYS A 130 82.36 -106.96 5.76
C LYS A 130 82.84 -107.33 4.36
N VAL A 131 84.12 -107.12 4.07
CA VAL A 131 84.75 -107.49 2.78
C VAL A 131 85.46 -108.83 2.94
N SER A 132 85.39 -109.70 1.93
CA SER A 132 86.12 -110.97 1.88
C SER A 132 86.96 -111.07 0.62
N LEU A 133 88.23 -111.46 0.79
CA LEU A 133 89.20 -111.73 -0.27
C LEU A 133 89.60 -113.20 -0.18
N GLN A 134 89.57 -113.94 -1.29
CA GLN A 134 89.99 -115.34 -1.33
C GLN A 134 91.22 -115.52 -2.24
N CYS A 135 92.25 -116.18 -1.72
CA CYS A 135 93.44 -116.59 -2.44
C CYS A 135 93.21 -117.97 -3.10
N VAL A 136 93.56 -118.10 -4.37
CA VAL A 136 93.35 -119.30 -5.17
C VAL A 136 94.64 -119.62 -5.93
N ILE A 137 95.14 -120.84 -5.77
CA ILE A 137 96.22 -121.41 -6.58
C ILE A 137 95.58 -122.40 -7.55
N GLN A 138 95.95 -122.36 -8.82
CA GLN A 138 95.43 -123.28 -9.83
C GLN A 138 96.46 -124.39 -10.13
N GLY A 139 95.99 -125.64 -10.24
CA GLY A 139 96.76 -126.74 -10.85
C GLY A 139 96.90 -128.02 -10.04
N VAL A 140 97.07 -127.97 -8.71
CA VAL A 140 97.39 -129.18 -7.90
C VAL A 140 96.72 -129.14 -6.51
N PRO A 141 96.10 -130.24 -6.03
CA PRO A 141 95.65 -130.38 -4.64
C PRO A 141 96.82 -130.73 -3.70
N GLU A 142 97.71 -129.77 -3.48
CA GLU A 142 98.79 -129.84 -2.48
C GLU A 142 98.42 -129.05 -1.21
N ASN A 143 98.95 -129.45 -0.04
CA ASN A 143 98.66 -128.80 1.24
C ASN A 143 99.49 -127.52 1.39
N TRP A 144 98.92 -126.38 0.97
CA TRP A 144 99.54 -125.06 1.01
C TRP A 144 99.22 -124.28 2.30
N ASN A 145 100.26 -123.75 2.95
CA ASN A 145 100.15 -122.75 4.02
C ASN A 145 100.08 -121.35 3.41
N TYR A 146 98.92 -120.69 3.51
CA TYR A 146 98.69 -119.37 2.92
C TYR A 146 99.18 -118.22 3.83
N MET A 147 99.72 -117.19 3.20
CA MET A 147 100.20 -115.97 3.84
C MET A 147 99.62 -114.75 3.11
N TRP A 148 98.94 -113.88 3.85
CA TRP A 148 98.38 -112.64 3.31
C TRP A 148 99.31 -111.45 3.57
N PHE A 149 99.29 -110.47 2.66
CA PHE A 149 100.08 -109.25 2.72
C PHE A 149 99.21 -108.04 2.38
N LYS A 150 99.47 -106.91 3.03
CA LYS A 150 98.91 -105.59 2.66
C LYS A 150 100.07 -104.63 2.47
N ASN A 151 100.14 -103.95 1.32
CA ASN A 151 101.24 -103.05 0.96
C ASN A 151 102.63 -103.67 1.24
N SER A 152 102.81 -104.93 0.84
CA SER A 152 104.00 -105.78 1.06
C SER A 152 104.29 -106.27 2.49
N SER A 153 103.67 -105.71 3.54
CA SER A 153 103.77 -106.21 4.93
C SER A 153 102.86 -107.43 5.16
N LYS A 154 103.33 -108.45 5.90
CA LYS A 154 102.54 -109.65 6.21
C LYS A 154 101.40 -109.32 7.20
N ILE A 155 100.20 -109.83 6.93
CA ILE A 155 99.01 -109.70 7.77
C ILE A 155 98.98 -110.86 8.77
N PHE A 156 98.53 -110.56 10.00
CA PHE A 156 98.22 -111.52 11.05
C PHE A 156 96.79 -111.26 11.52
N SER A 157 96.04 -112.29 11.93
CA SER A 157 94.66 -112.11 12.41
C SER A 157 94.60 -111.15 13.61
N SER A 158 93.72 -110.16 13.50
CA SER A 158 93.41 -109.10 14.47
C SER A 158 91.90 -109.07 14.76
N GLY A 159 91.45 -108.19 15.66
CA GLY A 159 90.01 -108.03 15.93
C GLY A 159 89.20 -107.46 14.75
N ASP A 160 89.87 -107.03 13.68
CA ASP A 160 89.28 -106.40 12.49
C ASP A 160 89.75 -107.01 11.16
N THR A 161 90.73 -107.92 11.17
CA THR A 161 91.13 -108.74 10.01
C THR A 161 91.27 -110.21 10.42
N ASN A 162 90.64 -111.13 9.70
CA ASN A 162 90.69 -112.56 10.03
C ASN A 162 91.22 -113.37 8.85
N THR A 163 92.37 -114.02 9.00
CA THR A 163 92.92 -114.95 8.01
C THR A 163 92.54 -116.39 8.37
N THR A 164 91.71 -117.01 7.54
CA THR A 164 91.23 -118.39 7.66
C THR A 164 91.75 -119.21 6.47
N GLY A 165 93.00 -119.67 6.59
CA GLY A 165 93.69 -120.37 5.51
C GLY A 165 93.78 -119.50 4.25
N ASN A 166 93.17 -119.96 3.16
CA ASN A 166 93.18 -119.25 1.88
C ASN A 166 92.26 -118.01 1.83
N THR A 167 91.57 -117.63 2.91
CA THR A 167 90.59 -116.53 2.91
C THR A 167 90.97 -115.45 3.92
N LEU A 168 90.79 -114.18 3.56
CA LEU A 168 90.96 -113.01 4.40
C LEU A 168 89.63 -112.25 4.48
N ILE A 169 89.13 -112.04 5.70
CA ILE A 169 87.92 -111.26 5.98
C ILE A 169 88.34 -109.95 6.65
N LEU A 170 87.79 -108.83 6.17
CA LEU A 170 88.05 -107.48 6.65
C LEU A 170 86.74 -106.90 7.21
N SER A 171 86.73 -106.57 8.50
CA SER A 171 85.72 -105.66 9.07
C SER A 171 86.16 -104.25 8.72
N VAL A 172 85.53 -103.62 7.72
CA VAL A 172 86.09 -102.45 7.04
C VAL A 172 86.23 -101.25 7.98
N LYS A 173 87.42 -100.66 7.97
CA LYS A 173 87.80 -99.40 8.61
C LYS A 173 88.58 -98.58 7.58
N SER A 174 88.74 -97.27 7.79
CA SER A 174 89.61 -96.43 6.93
C SER A 174 91.04 -96.98 6.82
N SER A 175 91.56 -97.60 7.87
CA SER A 175 92.86 -98.30 7.90
C SER A 175 92.96 -99.52 6.96
N HIS A 176 91.85 -100.01 6.39
CA HIS A 176 91.82 -101.12 5.44
C HIS A 176 91.92 -100.67 3.96
N TYR A 177 91.97 -99.36 3.69
CA TYR A 177 92.36 -98.87 2.37
C TYR A 177 93.77 -99.36 1.98
N GLY A 178 93.92 -99.96 0.79
CA GLY A 178 95.22 -100.38 0.25
C GLY A 178 95.17 -101.63 -0.61
N ALA A 179 96.35 -102.10 -1.01
CA ALA A 179 96.51 -103.22 -1.94
C ALA A 179 96.91 -104.51 -1.19
N TYR A 180 96.14 -105.57 -1.43
CA TYR A 180 96.27 -106.87 -0.78
C TYR A 180 96.87 -107.91 -1.75
N MET A 181 97.76 -108.76 -1.24
CA MET A 181 98.43 -109.83 -1.99
C MET A 181 98.45 -111.12 -1.15
N CYS A 182 98.55 -112.29 -1.78
CA CYS A 182 98.76 -113.56 -1.07
C CYS A 182 99.96 -114.35 -1.63
N GLN A 183 100.51 -115.23 -0.81
CA GLN A 183 101.61 -116.16 -1.11
C GLN A 183 101.32 -117.50 -0.42
N ALA A 184 101.95 -118.59 -0.84
CA ALA A 184 101.88 -119.84 -0.11
C ALA A 184 103.24 -120.54 0.05
N GLU A 185 103.32 -121.43 1.04
CA GLU A 185 104.44 -122.33 1.32
C GLU A 185 103.93 -123.77 1.42
N LEU A 186 104.64 -124.73 0.82
CA LEU A 186 104.21 -126.13 0.75
C LEU A 186 104.47 -126.83 2.11
N GLN A 187 103.46 -127.46 2.70
CA GLN A 187 103.62 -128.12 4.00
C GLN A 187 104.71 -129.21 3.95
N GLY A 188 105.72 -129.08 4.81
CA GLY A 188 106.82 -130.03 4.96
C GLY A 188 107.97 -129.90 3.95
N ARG A 189 107.91 -129.00 2.96
CA ARG A 189 108.97 -128.75 1.97
C ARG A 189 109.31 -127.26 1.91
N LYS A 190 110.57 -126.91 1.71
CA LYS A 190 111.01 -125.50 1.55
C LYS A 190 110.72 -124.96 0.14
N VAL A 191 109.46 -125.02 -0.28
CA VAL A 191 108.98 -124.58 -1.59
C VAL A 191 107.92 -123.50 -1.36
N THR A 192 108.15 -122.31 -1.91
CA THR A 192 107.25 -121.16 -1.78
C THR A 192 106.82 -120.65 -3.16
N THR A 193 105.59 -120.14 -3.24
CA THR A 193 105.07 -119.50 -4.46
C THR A 193 105.58 -118.07 -4.60
N ALA A 194 105.42 -117.49 -5.79
CA ALA A 194 105.41 -116.04 -5.95
C ALA A 194 104.25 -115.39 -5.15
N LYS A 195 104.29 -114.06 -4.98
CA LYS A 195 103.15 -113.28 -4.46
C LYS A 195 102.17 -112.98 -5.59
N SER A 196 100.88 -113.00 -5.29
CA SER A 196 99.81 -112.67 -6.23
C SER A 196 99.89 -111.22 -6.70
N THR A 197 99.23 -110.92 -7.82
CA THR A 197 98.93 -109.54 -8.21
C THR A 197 98.13 -108.81 -7.12
N PRO A 198 98.28 -107.48 -6.94
CA PRO A 198 97.64 -106.77 -5.83
C PRO A 198 96.17 -106.43 -6.10
N HIS A 199 95.27 -106.80 -5.18
CA HIS A 199 93.86 -106.42 -5.19
C HIS A 199 93.62 -105.17 -4.34
N LEU A 200 93.10 -104.09 -4.94
CA LEU A 200 92.87 -102.80 -4.27
C LEU A 200 91.47 -102.74 -3.64
N ILE A 201 91.41 -102.35 -2.36
CA ILE A 201 90.16 -102.00 -1.68
C ILE A 201 90.13 -100.49 -1.39
N THR A 202 89.16 -99.81 -1.99
CA THR A 202 88.79 -98.43 -1.67
C THR A 202 87.89 -98.39 -0.45
N VAL A 203 88.14 -97.48 0.49
CA VAL A 203 87.24 -97.24 1.64
C VAL A 203 86.72 -95.81 1.57
N HIS A 204 85.40 -95.67 1.51
CA HIS A 204 84.70 -94.38 1.42
C HIS A 204 84.59 -93.70 2.80
N GLY A 205 83.90 -92.55 2.86
CA GLY A 205 83.55 -91.87 4.11
C GLY A 205 82.73 -92.73 5.07
N SER A 206 82.47 -92.24 6.28
CA SER A 206 81.79 -93.03 7.33
C SER A 206 80.35 -93.43 7.02
N GLN A 207 79.65 -92.68 6.16
CA GLN A 207 78.28 -92.94 5.70
C GLN A 207 78.10 -92.39 4.27
N PRO A 208 77.13 -92.89 3.47
CA PRO A 208 76.79 -92.35 2.16
C PRO A 208 76.00 -91.04 2.27
N THR A 209 76.15 -90.15 1.28
CA THR A 209 75.47 -88.86 1.23
C THR A 209 74.17 -88.99 0.42
N ILE A 210 73.05 -89.13 1.12
CA ILE A 210 71.71 -89.16 0.51
C ILE A 210 71.32 -87.74 0.06
N LEU A 211 70.89 -87.60 -1.19
CA LEU A 211 70.22 -86.43 -1.74
C LEU A 211 68.73 -86.75 -1.90
N LEU A 212 67.88 -85.79 -1.54
CA LEU A 212 66.42 -85.92 -1.54
C LEU A 212 65.84 -84.65 -2.17
N GLN A 213 65.07 -84.79 -3.24
CA GLN A 213 64.59 -83.69 -4.09
C GLN A 213 63.08 -83.81 -4.34
N GLN A 214 62.40 -82.68 -4.50
CA GLN A 214 60.97 -82.58 -4.81
C GLN A 214 60.76 -81.89 -6.17
N ASP A 215 59.98 -82.50 -7.04
CA ASP A 215 59.56 -81.99 -8.35
C ASP A 215 58.02 -81.93 -8.43
N PRO A 216 57.37 -80.75 -8.58
CA PRO A 216 57.97 -79.43 -8.66
C PRO A 216 58.51 -78.95 -7.29
N SER A 217 59.55 -78.12 -7.30
CA SER A 217 60.22 -77.61 -6.09
C SER A 217 59.47 -76.47 -5.39
N HIS A 218 58.13 -76.51 -5.39
CA HIS A 218 57.28 -75.52 -4.72
C HIS A 218 57.18 -75.81 -3.20
N PRO A 219 57.21 -74.78 -2.33
CA PRO A 219 57.14 -74.98 -0.87
C PRO A 219 55.80 -75.52 -0.38
N ALA A 220 54.74 -75.40 -1.18
CA ALA A 220 53.47 -76.08 -0.98
C ALA A 220 52.88 -76.49 -2.34
N ILE A 221 52.37 -77.72 -2.40
CA ILE A 221 51.63 -78.28 -3.53
C ILE A 221 50.13 -77.98 -3.32
N TYR A 222 49.42 -77.59 -4.37
CA TYR A 222 47.96 -77.42 -4.30
C TYR A 222 47.26 -78.75 -4.59
N THR A 223 46.10 -78.99 -3.97
CA THR A 223 45.29 -80.17 -4.26
C THR A 223 44.96 -80.25 -5.74
N GLY A 224 45.14 -81.42 -6.36
CA GLY A 224 45.00 -81.62 -7.81
C GLY A 224 46.33 -81.73 -8.58
N GLU A 225 47.44 -81.23 -8.03
CA GLU A 225 48.75 -81.27 -8.71
C GLU A 225 49.47 -82.62 -8.55
N GLN A 226 50.38 -82.93 -9.49
CA GLN A 226 51.33 -84.03 -9.40
C GLN A 226 52.59 -83.58 -8.64
N VAL A 227 53.16 -84.46 -7.80
CA VAL A 227 54.47 -84.24 -7.16
C VAL A 227 55.28 -85.53 -7.09
N LYS A 228 56.58 -85.44 -7.32
CA LYS A 228 57.56 -86.52 -7.26
C LYS A 228 58.60 -86.23 -6.19
N LEU A 229 58.96 -87.25 -5.43
CA LEU A 229 60.08 -87.23 -4.51
C LEU A 229 61.17 -88.16 -5.06
N THR A 230 62.37 -87.64 -5.28
CA THR A 230 63.51 -88.38 -5.85
C THR A 230 64.63 -88.50 -4.81
N CYS A 231 65.17 -89.70 -4.67
CA CYS A 231 66.21 -90.05 -3.71
C CYS A 231 67.42 -90.68 -4.41
N SER A 232 68.61 -90.13 -4.19
CA SER A 232 69.83 -90.57 -4.88
C SER A 232 71.05 -90.52 -3.96
N ILE A 233 72.01 -91.42 -4.17
CA ILE A 233 73.31 -91.42 -3.48
C ILE A 233 74.30 -90.55 -4.26
N GLN A 234 75.06 -89.70 -3.56
CA GLN A 234 76.03 -88.81 -4.19
C GLN A 234 77.32 -89.54 -4.60
N GLU A 235 77.75 -90.52 -3.81
CA GLU A 235 78.89 -91.37 -4.11
C GLU A 235 78.54 -92.32 -5.27
N LYS A 236 79.39 -92.42 -6.30
CA LYS A 236 79.19 -93.27 -7.50
C LYS A 236 79.31 -94.77 -7.17
N THR A 237 78.29 -95.28 -6.49
CA THR A 237 78.28 -96.54 -5.76
C THR A 237 77.09 -97.39 -6.18
N SER A 238 77.19 -98.71 -6.06
CA SER A 238 76.16 -99.66 -6.52
C SER A 238 75.60 -100.52 -5.39
N LYS A 239 74.68 -101.45 -5.73
CA LYS A 239 74.03 -102.42 -4.81
C LYS A 239 73.13 -101.78 -3.73
N TRP A 240 72.56 -100.60 -3.99
CA TRP A 240 71.57 -99.94 -3.14
C TRP A 240 70.15 -100.47 -3.34
N GLN A 241 69.36 -100.43 -2.26
CA GLN A 241 67.92 -100.64 -2.23
C GLN A 241 67.22 -99.40 -1.66
N TYR A 242 66.03 -99.04 -2.19
CA TYR A 242 65.27 -97.83 -1.87
C TYR A 242 63.89 -98.16 -1.31
N PHE A 243 63.59 -97.63 -0.13
CA PHE A 243 62.31 -97.75 0.56
C PHE A 243 61.81 -96.36 0.93
N TRP A 244 60.54 -96.07 0.67
CA TRP A 244 59.88 -94.82 0.97
C TRP A 244 58.90 -95.01 2.11
N GLN A 245 58.96 -94.12 3.10
CA GLN A 245 58.01 -94.08 4.20
C GLN A 245 57.33 -92.71 4.26
N LYS A 246 56.03 -92.70 4.55
CA LYS A 246 55.28 -91.52 4.98
C LYS A 246 54.93 -91.70 6.44
N ASP A 247 55.35 -90.76 7.31
CA ASP A 247 55.02 -90.77 8.74
C ASP A 247 55.33 -92.14 9.41
N SER A 248 56.51 -92.69 9.10
CA SER A 248 57.02 -94.01 9.53
C SER A 248 56.28 -95.25 9.00
N GLN A 249 55.30 -95.11 8.09
CA GLN A 249 54.68 -96.23 7.37
C GLN A 249 55.26 -96.35 5.95
N GLN A 250 55.62 -97.56 5.50
CA GLN A 250 56.15 -97.77 4.16
C GLN A 250 55.05 -97.55 3.09
N VAL A 251 55.36 -96.78 2.05
CA VAL A 251 54.41 -96.37 0.98
C VAL A 251 54.78 -96.86 -0.42
N ASN A 252 55.97 -97.43 -0.62
CA ASN A 252 56.36 -98.09 -1.87
C ASN A 252 56.52 -99.60 -1.70
N THR A 253 56.37 -100.35 -2.79
CA THR A 253 56.61 -101.80 -2.84
C THR A 253 57.71 -102.20 -3.83
N ASP A 254 58.17 -101.25 -4.64
CA ASP A 254 59.18 -101.38 -5.68
C ASP A 254 60.53 -100.80 -5.23
N ASN A 255 61.65 -101.34 -5.73
CA ASN A 255 63.00 -100.86 -5.41
C ASN A 255 63.35 -99.57 -6.17
N ASN A 256 62.58 -98.51 -5.94
CA ASN A 256 62.51 -97.35 -6.83
C ASN A 256 62.99 -96.05 -6.15
N PRO A 257 64.00 -95.36 -6.71
CA PRO A 257 64.47 -94.08 -6.18
C PRO A 257 63.48 -92.92 -6.36
N ILE A 258 62.33 -93.10 -7.03
CA ILE A 258 61.33 -92.04 -7.26
C ILE A 258 59.94 -92.47 -6.76
N TYR A 259 59.41 -91.74 -5.78
CA TYR A 259 58.02 -91.88 -5.32
C TYR A 259 57.14 -90.78 -5.95
N THR A 260 56.01 -91.14 -6.57
CA THR A 260 55.16 -90.21 -7.33
C THR A 260 53.73 -90.18 -6.80
N ILE A 261 53.24 -88.99 -6.47
CA ILE A 261 51.84 -88.69 -6.16
C ILE A 261 51.22 -88.06 -7.40
N GLN A 262 50.23 -88.73 -8.02
CA GLN A 262 49.62 -88.29 -9.28
C GLN A 262 48.62 -87.14 -9.11
N ASN A 263 47.93 -87.10 -7.97
CA ASN A 263 46.95 -86.08 -7.62
C ASN A 263 47.07 -85.84 -6.11
N ALA A 264 47.59 -84.68 -5.73
CA ALA A 264 47.83 -84.29 -4.35
C ALA A 264 46.52 -84.06 -3.58
N THR A 265 46.44 -84.63 -2.38
CA THR A 265 45.32 -84.49 -1.43
C THR A 265 45.86 -84.13 -0.05
N CYS A 266 45.12 -83.38 0.77
CA CYS A 266 45.62 -82.95 2.08
C CYS A 266 45.97 -84.11 3.04
N SER A 267 45.38 -85.29 2.86
CA SER A 267 45.75 -86.53 3.59
C SER A 267 47.13 -87.08 3.22
N GLN A 268 47.69 -86.69 2.07
CA GLN A 268 49.04 -87.05 1.66
C GLN A 268 50.12 -86.10 2.21
N GLN A 269 49.76 -85.02 2.90
CA GLN A 269 50.73 -84.22 3.67
C GLN A 269 51.35 -85.08 4.77
N GLY A 270 52.66 -84.96 4.97
CA GLY A 270 53.41 -85.74 5.96
C GLY A 270 54.93 -85.61 5.82
N ASN A 271 55.65 -86.27 6.71
CA ASN A 271 57.10 -86.42 6.63
C ASN A 271 57.44 -87.66 5.78
N TYR A 272 58.06 -87.42 4.63
CA TYR A 272 58.49 -88.46 3.70
C TYR A 272 59.96 -88.78 3.90
N THR A 273 60.24 -90.00 4.35
CA THR A 273 61.60 -90.54 4.54
C THR A 273 61.96 -91.45 3.37
N CYS A 274 63.05 -91.15 2.68
CA CYS A 274 63.77 -92.14 1.88
C CYS A 274 64.73 -92.90 2.81
N GLN A 275 64.57 -94.21 2.85
CA GLN A 275 65.45 -95.17 3.50
C GLN A 275 66.22 -95.94 2.43
N VAL A 276 67.55 -95.87 2.48
CA VAL A 276 68.44 -96.58 1.55
C VAL A 276 69.21 -97.67 2.28
N ARG A 277 69.38 -98.83 1.65
CA ARG A 277 70.05 -99.99 2.24
C ARG A 277 71.12 -100.56 1.30
N ARG A 278 72.26 -100.96 1.85
CA ARG A 278 73.32 -101.69 1.15
C ARG A 278 73.86 -102.77 2.10
N GLY A 279 73.66 -104.04 1.72
CA GLY A 279 73.95 -105.18 2.59
C GLY A 279 73.16 -105.15 3.90
N GLU A 280 73.89 -105.18 5.03
CA GLU A 280 73.33 -105.05 6.38
C GLU A 280 73.08 -103.58 6.78
N MET A 281 73.74 -102.61 6.14
CA MET A 281 73.69 -101.19 6.52
C MET A 281 72.48 -100.46 5.92
N THR A 282 71.88 -99.59 6.72
CA THR A 282 70.69 -98.80 6.39
C THR A 282 70.91 -97.34 6.79
N TYR A 283 70.52 -96.40 5.92
CA TYR A 283 70.64 -94.96 6.11
C TYR A 283 69.33 -94.27 5.69
N THR A 284 69.02 -93.09 6.24
CA THR A 284 67.72 -92.42 6.03
C THR A 284 67.86 -90.92 5.85
N LYS A 285 66.98 -90.31 5.03
CA LYS A 285 66.82 -88.87 4.91
C LYS A 285 65.35 -88.51 4.67
N SER A 286 64.88 -87.43 5.27
CA SER A 286 63.45 -87.07 5.27
C SER A 286 63.19 -85.64 4.79
N THR A 287 61.97 -85.38 4.30
CA THR A 287 61.46 -84.06 3.94
C THR A 287 59.96 -83.95 4.23
N ILE A 288 59.46 -82.75 4.54
CA ILE A 288 58.03 -82.52 4.81
C ILE A 288 57.34 -82.05 3.53
N LEU A 289 56.42 -82.87 3.01
CA LEU A 289 55.58 -82.50 1.87
C LEU A 289 54.35 -81.75 2.36
N THR A 290 54.24 -80.46 2.02
CA THR A 290 53.09 -79.61 2.40
C THR A 290 52.07 -79.57 1.26
N ILE A 291 50.78 -79.83 1.57
CA ILE A 291 49.67 -79.82 0.60
C ILE A 291 48.54 -78.93 1.10
N ARG A 292 48.04 -78.02 0.26
CA ARG A 292 46.99 -77.04 0.61
C ARG A 292 45.84 -77.05 -0.41
N GLU A 293 44.63 -76.70 0.02
CA GLU A 293 43.58 -76.31 -0.92
C GLU A 293 43.90 -74.91 -1.53
N PRO A 294 43.47 -74.63 -2.76
CA PRO A 294 43.47 -73.27 -3.31
C PRO A 294 42.64 -72.30 -2.46
N PRO A 295 43.08 -71.04 -2.29
CA PRO A 295 42.36 -70.02 -1.52
C PRO A 295 40.97 -69.73 -2.10
N LYS A 296 40.07 -69.22 -1.25
CA LYS A 296 38.71 -68.84 -1.66
C LYS A 296 38.69 -67.42 -2.22
N PRO A 297 38.09 -67.18 -3.40
CA PRO A 297 37.85 -65.84 -3.88
C PRO A 297 36.70 -65.17 -3.12
N ASN A 298 36.68 -63.85 -3.16
CA ASN A 298 35.62 -62.96 -2.70
C ASN A 298 35.09 -62.14 -3.91
N LEU A 299 33.80 -61.81 -3.95
CA LEU A 299 33.18 -61.02 -5.00
C LEU A 299 32.32 -59.91 -4.39
N SER A 300 32.59 -58.67 -4.79
CA SER A 300 31.82 -57.49 -4.36
C SER A 300 31.43 -56.60 -5.54
N ILE A 301 30.43 -55.76 -5.32
CA ILE A 301 30.11 -54.62 -6.18
C ILE A 301 30.90 -53.42 -5.65
N GLU A 302 31.66 -52.75 -6.50
CA GLU A 302 32.46 -51.57 -6.11
C GLU A 302 31.58 -50.30 -6.12
N SER A 303 30.61 -50.28 -5.19
CA SER A 303 29.52 -49.31 -5.10
C SER A 303 28.97 -49.22 -3.66
N GLN A 304 28.36 -48.08 -3.29
CA GLN A 304 27.57 -47.97 -2.04
C GLN A 304 26.12 -48.44 -2.21
N TRP A 305 25.67 -48.70 -3.44
CA TRP A 305 24.30 -49.12 -3.77
C TRP A 305 24.28 -50.40 -4.61
N HIS A 306 23.25 -51.22 -4.37
CA HIS A 306 23.06 -52.53 -5.01
C HIS A 306 21.99 -52.53 -6.11
N MET A 307 21.36 -51.38 -6.37
CA MET A 307 20.33 -51.18 -7.39
C MET A 307 20.76 -50.08 -8.35
N PHE A 308 20.83 -50.42 -9.63
CA PHE A 308 21.29 -49.55 -10.71
C PHE A 308 20.17 -49.32 -11.72
N TYR A 309 20.21 -48.21 -12.45
CA TYR A 309 19.34 -47.93 -13.58
C TYR A 309 20.08 -48.11 -14.90
N GLN A 310 19.35 -48.25 -16.03
CA GLN A 310 19.97 -48.24 -17.35
C GLN A 310 20.90 -47.01 -17.52
N THR A 311 22.01 -47.20 -18.24
CA THR A 311 23.12 -46.24 -18.42
C THR A 311 23.98 -45.91 -17.18
N GLU A 312 23.69 -46.42 -15.98
CA GLU A 312 24.69 -46.40 -14.90
C GLU A 312 25.91 -47.29 -15.25
N LYS A 313 27.08 -46.89 -14.77
CA LYS A 313 28.29 -47.72 -14.77
C LYS A 313 28.24 -48.69 -13.58
N VAL A 314 28.51 -49.98 -13.82
CA VAL A 314 28.57 -51.01 -12.78
C VAL A 314 29.98 -51.61 -12.76
N THR A 315 30.57 -51.73 -11.58
CA THR A 315 31.89 -52.34 -11.39
C THR A 315 31.78 -53.51 -10.42
N LEU A 316 32.17 -54.70 -10.86
CA LEU A 316 32.27 -55.91 -10.04
C LEU A 316 33.74 -56.24 -9.82
N LYS A 317 34.12 -56.59 -8.59
CA LYS A 317 35.51 -56.83 -8.19
C LYS A 317 35.64 -58.20 -7.54
N CYS A 318 36.50 -59.04 -8.11
CA CYS A 318 36.83 -60.35 -7.56
C CYS A 318 38.20 -60.24 -6.87
N SER A 319 38.41 -60.84 -5.70
CA SER A 319 39.74 -60.89 -5.07
C SER A 319 40.06 -62.28 -4.54
N VAL A 320 41.28 -62.73 -4.73
CA VAL A 320 41.87 -63.85 -3.99
C VAL A 320 42.89 -63.23 -3.02
N ASP A 321 42.71 -63.42 -1.72
CA ASP A 321 43.47 -62.68 -0.72
C ASP A 321 44.91 -63.23 -0.56
N GLU A 322 45.11 -64.55 -0.72
CA GLU A 322 46.43 -65.18 -0.75
C GLU A 322 47.09 -65.07 -2.13
N GLU A 323 48.29 -64.50 -2.18
CA GLU A 323 49.09 -64.33 -3.40
C GLU A 323 48.32 -63.69 -4.58
N SER A 324 47.51 -62.66 -4.31
CA SER A 324 46.56 -62.04 -5.26
C SER A 324 47.10 -61.74 -6.67
N ASN A 325 48.40 -61.42 -6.80
CA ASN A 325 49.09 -61.16 -8.07
C ASN A 325 49.48 -62.42 -8.88
N LYS A 326 49.22 -63.61 -8.35
CA LYS A 326 49.42 -64.91 -9.02
C LYS A 326 48.15 -65.45 -9.68
N TRP A 327 47.02 -64.77 -9.53
CA TRP A 327 45.72 -65.22 -10.04
C TRP A 327 45.20 -64.35 -11.18
N GLY A 328 44.79 -65.00 -12.27
CA GLY A 328 43.87 -64.44 -13.27
C GLY A 328 42.44 -64.79 -12.87
N TYR A 329 41.45 -64.09 -13.45
CA TYR A 329 40.06 -64.18 -13.00
C TYR A 329 39.12 -64.56 -14.16
N GLU A 330 38.41 -65.68 -14.00
CA GLU A 330 37.35 -66.12 -14.90
C GLU A 330 35.99 -65.72 -14.31
N TRP A 331 35.11 -65.14 -15.14
CA TRP A 331 33.84 -64.52 -14.73
C TRP A 331 32.64 -65.26 -15.32
N PHE A 332 31.59 -65.43 -14.52
CA PHE A 332 30.37 -66.16 -14.91
C PHE A 332 29.13 -65.34 -14.57
N LYS A 333 28.08 -65.50 -15.38
CA LYS A 333 26.75 -64.92 -15.21
C LYS A 333 25.70 -66.01 -15.46
N ASN A 334 24.85 -66.28 -14.46
CA ASN A 334 23.87 -67.36 -14.47
C ASN A 334 24.51 -68.72 -14.85
N GLY A 335 25.75 -68.99 -14.40
CA GLY A 335 26.55 -70.17 -14.73
C GLY A 335 27.25 -70.14 -16.10
N GLY A 336 26.91 -69.21 -17.00
CA GLY A 336 27.58 -69.05 -18.30
C GLY A 336 28.80 -68.11 -18.22
N LEU A 337 29.91 -68.47 -18.86
CA LEU A 337 31.13 -67.65 -18.86
C LEU A 337 30.91 -66.31 -19.59
N VAL A 338 31.21 -65.19 -18.92
CA VAL A 338 30.94 -63.84 -19.44
C VAL A 338 31.94 -63.47 -20.53
N LYS A 339 31.42 -63.08 -21.70
CA LYS A 339 32.23 -62.61 -22.83
C LYS A 339 32.38 -61.08 -22.78
N ARG A 340 33.44 -60.58 -23.42
CA ARG A 340 33.60 -59.14 -23.69
C ARG A 340 32.53 -58.68 -24.68
N ASP A 341 32.00 -57.49 -24.46
CA ASP A 341 30.99 -56.82 -25.29
C ASP A 341 31.36 -55.33 -25.40
N GLU A 342 30.69 -54.57 -26.27
CA GLU A 342 30.72 -53.10 -26.31
C GLU A 342 30.57 -52.49 -24.90
N ASN A 343 29.65 -53.03 -24.09
CA ASN A 343 29.38 -52.50 -22.75
C ASN A 343 30.15 -53.22 -21.63
N ILE A 344 30.81 -54.37 -21.89
CA ILE A 344 31.41 -55.21 -20.84
C ILE A 344 32.92 -55.38 -21.08
N SER A 345 33.70 -54.82 -20.16
CA SER A 345 35.17 -54.85 -20.17
C SER A 345 35.75 -55.56 -18.94
N PHE A 346 36.96 -56.08 -19.07
CA PHE A 346 37.69 -56.76 -18.00
C PHE A 346 39.06 -56.11 -17.83
N SER A 347 39.44 -55.82 -16.58
CA SER A 347 40.72 -55.22 -16.21
C SER A 347 41.28 -55.96 -14.99
N GLY A 348 42.14 -56.96 -15.25
CA GLY A 348 42.71 -57.80 -14.20
C GLY A 348 41.64 -58.55 -13.41
N ASN A 349 41.41 -58.12 -12.17
CA ASN A 349 40.46 -58.71 -11.23
C ASN A 349 39.09 -58.00 -11.18
N THR A 350 38.83 -57.07 -12.12
CA THR A 350 37.61 -56.27 -12.20
C THR A 350 36.86 -56.49 -13.51
N LEU A 351 35.53 -56.65 -13.42
CA LEU A 351 34.59 -56.60 -14.54
C LEU A 351 33.86 -55.24 -14.48
N SER A 352 33.99 -54.44 -15.54
CA SER A 352 33.39 -53.10 -15.63
C SER A 352 32.38 -53.04 -16.77
N ILE A 353 31.13 -52.79 -16.39
CA ILE A 353 30.02 -52.49 -17.30
C ILE A 353 29.97 -50.97 -17.50
N SER A 354 30.31 -50.48 -18.70
CA SER A 354 30.39 -49.04 -19.00
C SER A 354 29.01 -48.36 -19.02
N SER A 355 27.98 -49.10 -19.43
CA SER A 355 26.59 -48.63 -19.47
C SER A 355 25.65 -49.82 -19.24
N ALA A 356 24.83 -49.74 -18.19
CA ALA A 356 23.89 -50.77 -17.81
C ALA A 356 22.75 -50.95 -18.85
N LYS A 357 22.50 -52.20 -19.24
CA LYS A 357 21.39 -52.66 -20.09
C LYS A 357 20.57 -53.69 -19.28
N ALA A 358 19.27 -53.83 -19.54
CA ALA A 358 18.39 -54.82 -18.87
C ALA A 358 18.99 -56.24 -18.84
N SER A 359 19.58 -56.64 -19.97
CA SER A 359 20.25 -57.93 -20.23
C SER A 359 21.46 -58.19 -19.34
N HIS A 360 22.00 -57.20 -18.64
CA HIS A 360 23.10 -57.36 -17.70
C HIS A 360 22.62 -57.78 -16.29
N SER A 361 21.33 -57.69 -15.96
CA SER A 361 20.79 -58.24 -14.71
C SER A 361 21.01 -59.76 -14.60
N GLY A 362 21.35 -60.28 -13.42
CA GLY A 362 21.60 -61.71 -13.20
C GLY A 362 22.49 -62.01 -12.00
N GLN A 363 22.79 -63.29 -11.80
CA GLN A 363 23.70 -63.76 -10.76
C GLN A 363 25.12 -63.87 -11.31
N TYR A 364 26.07 -63.17 -10.69
CA TYR A 364 27.48 -63.20 -11.07
C TYR A 364 28.30 -64.04 -10.08
N THR A 365 29.18 -64.89 -10.59
CA THR A 365 30.24 -65.57 -9.83
C THR A 365 31.59 -65.34 -10.52
N CYS A 366 32.67 -65.52 -9.79
CA CYS A 366 34.02 -65.52 -10.34
C CYS A 366 34.86 -66.64 -9.72
N ARG A 367 35.96 -67.01 -10.38
CA ARG A 367 37.01 -67.88 -9.81
C ARG A 367 38.40 -67.40 -10.19
N GLY A 368 39.35 -67.60 -9.29
CA GLY A 368 40.77 -67.44 -9.57
C GLY A 368 41.33 -68.64 -10.34
N LYS A 369 42.23 -68.37 -11.27
CA LYS A 369 43.03 -69.35 -12.00
C LYS A 369 44.50 -68.97 -11.92
N HIS A 370 45.33 -69.85 -11.40
CA HIS A 370 46.72 -69.51 -11.11
C HIS A 370 47.50 -69.31 -12.42
N LEU A 371 48.16 -68.15 -12.57
CA LEU A 371 48.75 -67.68 -13.82
C LEU A 371 49.87 -68.59 -14.35
N THR A 372 50.69 -69.14 -13.45
CA THR A 372 51.77 -70.09 -13.78
C THR A 372 51.42 -71.56 -13.57
N ARG A 373 50.55 -71.88 -12.59
CA ARG A 373 50.13 -73.25 -12.24
C ARG A 373 48.77 -73.52 -12.88
N THR A 374 48.74 -73.71 -14.20
CA THR A 374 47.50 -73.63 -15.00
C THR A 374 46.44 -74.69 -14.70
N SER A 375 46.81 -75.77 -14.00
CA SER A 375 45.91 -76.79 -13.42
C SER A 375 45.19 -76.34 -12.14
N VAL A 376 45.66 -75.26 -11.49
CA VAL A 376 45.16 -74.78 -10.20
C VAL A 376 44.12 -73.69 -10.41
N THR A 377 42.86 -74.02 -10.11
CA THR A 377 41.75 -73.07 -10.02
C THR A 377 41.17 -73.04 -8.62
N THR A 378 40.74 -71.88 -8.16
CA THR A 378 39.92 -71.77 -6.95
C THR A 378 38.54 -72.37 -7.19
N ARG A 379 37.79 -72.60 -6.10
CA ARG A 379 36.33 -72.74 -6.18
C ARG A 379 35.71 -71.40 -6.66
N GLU A 380 34.50 -71.42 -7.21
CA GLU A 380 33.75 -70.20 -7.50
C GLU A 380 33.27 -69.49 -6.23
N THR A 381 33.05 -68.18 -6.32
CA THR A 381 32.44 -67.38 -5.25
C THR A 381 30.98 -67.76 -5.01
N GLY A 382 30.43 -67.29 -3.88
CA GLY A 382 28.99 -67.11 -3.77
C GLY A 382 28.47 -66.17 -4.88
N ALA A 383 27.22 -66.37 -5.30
CA ALA A 383 26.60 -65.59 -6.35
C ALA A 383 26.18 -64.20 -5.85
N VAL A 384 26.68 -63.14 -6.50
CA VAL A 384 26.22 -61.76 -6.28
C VAL A 384 25.13 -61.43 -7.29
N GLN A 385 23.95 -61.08 -6.79
CA GLN A 385 22.79 -60.73 -7.60
C GLN A 385 22.88 -59.26 -8.04
N LEU A 386 23.01 -59.02 -9.35
CA LEU A 386 22.94 -57.69 -9.95
C LEU A 386 21.50 -57.41 -10.44
N HIS A 387 20.97 -56.26 -10.04
CA HIS A 387 19.66 -55.76 -10.46
C HIS A 387 19.81 -54.41 -11.17
N ILE A 388 19.39 -54.36 -12.44
CA ILE A 388 19.29 -53.16 -13.26
C ILE A 388 17.81 -52.89 -13.56
N GLN A 389 17.38 -51.65 -13.30
CA GLN A 389 16.03 -51.15 -13.51
C GLN A 389 15.90 -50.40 -14.84
N ASP A 390 14.86 -50.72 -15.61
CA ASP A 390 14.67 -50.16 -16.96
C ASP A 390 14.03 -48.76 -16.95
N LYS A 391 13.18 -48.48 -15.97
CA LYS A 391 12.56 -47.16 -15.82
C LYS A 391 13.50 -46.23 -15.06
N LYS A 392 13.98 -45.16 -15.70
CA LYS A 392 14.72 -44.08 -15.03
C LYS A 392 13.87 -43.51 -13.87
N PRO A 393 14.48 -43.25 -12.70
CA PRO A 393 13.77 -42.62 -11.59
C PRO A 393 13.61 -41.11 -11.87
N LYS A 394 12.67 -40.46 -11.17
CA LYS A 394 12.55 -39.00 -11.16
C LYS A 394 12.70 -38.49 -9.71
N PRO A 395 13.59 -37.54 -9.43
CA PRO A 395 13.64 -36.91 -8.11
C PRO A 395 12.38 -36.07 -7.89
N THR A 396 11.99 -35.97 -6.61
CA THR A 396 10.76 -35.32 -6.19
C THR A 396 11.07 -34.05 -5.40
N ILE A 397 10.34 -32.98 -5.68
CA ILE A 397 10.45 -31.73 -4.92
C ILE A 397 9.42 -31.76 -3.78
N THR A 398 9.92 -31.90 -2.56
CA THR A 398 9.13 -31.65 -1.34
C THR A 398 9.12 -30.16 -1.05
N LYS A 399 7.93 -29.62 -0.82
CA LYS A 399 7.70 -28.20 -0.54
C LYS A 399 7.38 -28.04 0.94
N HIS A 400 7.99 -27.05 1.59
CA HIS A 400 7.71 -26.70 2.97
C HIS A 400 7.07 -25.30 3.02
N GLU A 401 6.02 -25.13 3.83
CA GLU A 401 5.31 -23.86 4.04
C GLU A 401 4.94 -23.15 2.72
N TRP A 402 4.21 -23.88 1.86
CA TRP A 402 4.03 -23.52 0.45
C TRP A 402 2.67 -22.87 0.15
N PHE A 403 2.70 -21.72 -0.53
CA PHE A 403 1.54 -20.95 -0.96
C PHE A 403 1.40 -20.93 -2.50
N GLU A 404 0.29 -20.40 -3.04
CA GLU A 404 0.16 -20.24 -4.51
C GLU A 404 1.20 -19.24 -5.07
N PHE A 405 1.44 -18.17 -4.30
CA PHE A 405 2.50 -17.20 -4.53
C PHE A 405 3.02 -16.71 -3.18
N PHE A 406 4.30 -16.34 -3.17
CA PHE A 406 4.97 -15.73 -2.04
C PHE A 406 4.95 -14.22 -2.17
N TYR A 407 4.91 -13.51 -1.04
CA TYR A 407 5.20 -12.08 -0.98
C TYR A 407 6.71 -11.86 -0.78
N THR A 408 7.23 -10.71 -1.19
CA THR A 408 8.64 -10.36 -0.94
C THR A 408 8.97 -10.41 0.55
N GLU A 409 10.19 -10.79 0.89
CA GLU A 409 10.69 -11.10 2.24
C GLU A 409 10.19 -12.42 2.87
N GLU A 410 9.29 -13.18 2.23
CA GLU A 410 8.95 -14.53 2.73
C GLU A 410 10.07 -15.57 2.50
N ARG A 411 10.01 -16.65 3.27
CA ARG A 411 10.93 -17.80 3.16
C ARG A 411 10.39 -18.82 2.17
N VAL A 412 11.21 -19.23 1.19
CA VAL A 412 10.98 -20.43 0.37
C VAL A 412 11.94 -21.53 0.81
N HIS A 413 11.42 -22.71 1.14
CA HIS A 413 12.21 -23.88 1.49
C HIS A 413 11.75 -25.12 0.69
N LEU A 414 12.67 -25.65 -0.11
CA LEU A 414 12.45 -26.77 -1.03
C LEU A 414 13.50 -27.86 -0.80
N LYS A 415 13.07 -29.12 -0.85
CA LYS A 415 13.94 -30.28 -0.65
C LYS A 415 13.82 -31.27 -1.81
N CYS A 416 14.96 -31.63 -2.39
CA CYS A 416 15.04 -32.61 -3.46
C CYS A 416 15.22 -34.01 -2.86
N ASN A 417 14.27 -34.91 -3.11
CA ASN A 417 14.25 -36.25 -2.54
C ASN A 417 14.23 -37.32 -3.65
N MET A 418 15.21 -38.22 -3.62
CA MET A 418 15.30 -39.38 -4.51
C MET A 418 15.50 -40.67 -3.70
N THR A 419 14.92 -41.77 -4.15
CA THR A 419 15.03 -43.09 -3.50
C THR A 419 16.43 -43.69 -3.68
N GLY A 420 17.04 -44.14 -2.58
CA GLY A 420 18.37 -44.77 -2.57
C GLY A 420 19.47 -43.85 -2.03
N VAL A 421 20.70 -44.36 -1.98
CA VAL A 421 21.89 -43.67 -1.46
C VAL A 421 22.83 -43.23 -2.59
N GLY A 422 23.82 -42.39 -2.28
CA GLY A 422 24.83 -41.94 -3.25
C GLY A 422 24.31 -40.95 -4.29
N TRP A 423 23.26 -40.18 -3.97
CA TRP A 423 22.74 -39.10 -4.81
C TRP A 423 23.35 -37.75 -4.43
N GLU A 424 24.00 -37.09 -5.38
CA GLU A 424 24.26 -35.65 -5.33
C GLU A 424 23.05 -34.89 -5.87
N TYR A 425 22.73 -33.74 -5.28
CA TYR A 425 21.58 -32.92 -5.68
C TYR A 425 22.02 -31.53 -6.13
N LYS A 426 21.52 -31.09 -7.28
CA LYS A 426 21.85 -29.80 -7.91
C LYS A 426 20.56 -29.09 -8.31
N TRP A 427 20.28 -27.97 -7.68
CA TRP A 427 19.12 -27.11 -7.98
C TRP A 427 19.43 -26.19 -9.15
N TYR A 428 18.49 -26.11 -10.07
CA TYR A 428 18.51 -25.22 -11.21
C TYR A 428 17.31 -24.26 -11.13
N LYS A 429 17.51 -23.03 -11.58
CA LYS A 429 16.50 -21.99 -11.77
C LYS A 429 16.64 -21.45 -13.18
N ASP A 430 15.56 -21.44 -13.96
CA ASP A 430 15.55 -20.90 -15.32
C ASP A 430 16.72 -21.44 -16.18
N LEU A 431 16.89 -22.78 -16.13
CA LEU A 431 17.99 -23.56 -16.72
C LEU A 431 19.41 -23.33 -16.16
N ASN A 432 19.64 -22.33 -15.30
CA ASN A 432 20.93 -22.03 -14.71
C ASN A 432 21.14 -22.80 -13.39
N LEU A 433 22.37 -23.26 -13.12
CA LEU A 433 22.72 -23.90 -11.84
C LEU A 433 22.68 -22.87 -10.71
N TRP A 434 21.90 -23.13 -9.67
CA TRP A 434 21.75 -22.25 -8.51
C TRP A 434 22.58 -22.73 -7.32
N ILE A 435 22.42 -23.99 -6.89
CA ILE A 435 23.20 -24.55 -5.76
C ILE A 435 23.30 -26.09 -5.83
N ALA A 436 24.46 -26.63 -5.44
CA ALA A 436 24.67 -28.07 -5.25
C ALA A 436 24.39 -28.46 -3.79
N ASN A 437 23.11 -28.68 -3.44
CA ASN A 437 22.65 -29.03 -2.10
C ASN A 437 21.32 -29.82 -2.21
N PRO A 438 21.04 -30.87 -1.41
CA PRO A 438 19.70 -31.47 -1.30
C PRO A 438 18.60 -30.44 -0.99
N GLU A 439 18.89 -29.40 -0.21
CA GLU A 439 17.94 -28.38 0.20
C GLU A 439 18.27 -27.01 -0.41
N LEU A 440 17.25 -26.38 -0.97
CA LEU A 440 17.25 -25.00 -1.44
C LEU A 440 16.45 -24.16 -0.44
N THR A 441 17.09 -23.12 0.09
CA THR A 441 16.44 -22.16 1.00
C THR A 441 16.72 -20.76 0.50
N ILE A 442 15.65 -19.97 0.32
CA ILE A 442 15.71 -18.53 0.10
C ILE A 442 15.05 -17.93 1.35
N ASN A 443 15.84 -17.23 2.18
CA ASN A 443 15.36 -16.76 3.49
C ASN A 443 14.39 -15.59 3.39
N ALA A 444 14.54 -14.76 2.35
CA ALA A 444 13.73 -13.61 2.02
C ALA A 444 13.68 -13.53 0.48
N VAL A 445 12.52 -13.82 -0.13
CA VAL A 445 12.39 -13.82 -1.60
C VAL A 445 12.24 -12.41 -2.17
N SER A 446 12.79 -12.19 -3.35
CA SER A 446 12.59 -11.00 -4.19
C SER A 446 11.81 -11.34 -5.45
N LEU A 447 11.39 -10.32 -6.22
CA LEU A 447 10.77 -10.55 -7.54
C LEU A 447 11.72 -11.27 -8.52
N ASN A 448 13.04 -11.22 -8.32
CA ASN A 448 14.02 -11.91 -9.15
C ASN A 448 14.11 -13.42 -8.83
N ASP A 449 13.57 -13.84 -7.68
CA ASP A 449 13.48 -15.25 -7.25
C ASP A 449 12.23 -15.95 -7.78
N ALA A 450 11.33 -15.23 -8.47
CA ALA A 450 10.31 -15.87 -9.30
C ALA A 450 10.96 -16.54 -10.52
N GLY A 451 10.46 -17.71 -10.93
CA GLY A 451 11.03 -18.50 -12.03
C GLY A 451 10.69 -19.99 -11.93
N ASP A 452 11.17 -20.78 -12.87
CA ASP A 452 10.94 -22.23 -12.90
C ASP A 452 12.14 -22.98 -12.32
N TYR A 453 11.93 -23.63 -11.18
CA TYR A 453 12.93 -24.39 -10.44
C TYR A 453 12.81 -25.89 -10.69
N TYR A 454 13.94 -26.57 -10.84
CA TYR A 454 13.98 -28.04 -10.85
C TYR A 454 15.23 -28.54 -10.14
N CYS A 455 15.23 -29.79 -9.70
CA CYS A 455 16.40 -30.42 -9.09
C CYS A 455 16.87 -31.64 -9.88
N LYS A 456 18.17 -31.67 -10.13
CA LYS A 456 18.91 -32.78 -10.73
C LYS A 456 19.44 -33.68 -9.64
N ALA A 457 19.08 -34.96 -9.65
CA ALA A 457 19.77 -35.98 -8.89
C ALA A 457 20.85 -36.62 -9.79
N GLN A 458 22.09 -36.64 -9.32
CA GLN A 458 23.26 -37.15 -10.04
C GLN A 458 24.01 -38.21 -9.22
N ARG A 459 24.61 -39.17 -9.93
CA ARG A 459 25.40 -40.27 -9.37
C ARG A 459 26.45 -40.68 -10.41
N GLY A 460 27.66 -40.14 -10.28
CA GLY A 460 28.65 -40.20 -11.35
C GLY A 460 28.13 -39.52 -12.62
N ASP A 461 28.26 -40.18 -13.77
CA ASP A 461 27.78 -39.67 -15.06
C ASP A 461 26.25 -39.79 -15.24
N PHE A 462 25.58 -40.64 -14.44
CA PHE A 462 24.13 -40.77 -14.49
C PHE A 462 23.45 -39.59 -13.79
N SER A 463 22.50 -38.94 -14.46
CA SER A 463 21.67 -37.91 -13.85
C SER A 463 20.23 -37.92 -14.38
N VAL A 464 19.32 -37.45 -13.55
CA VAL A 464 17.87 -37.34 -13.82
C VAL A 464 17.32 -36.05 -13.20
N ASP A 465 16.42 -35.40 -13.93
CA ASP A 465 15.78 -34.13 -13.54
C ASP A 465 14.37 -34.35 -12.97
N SER A 466 13.97 -33.51 -12.02
CA SER A 466 12.62 -33.49 -11.46
C SER A 466 11.59 -32.93 -12.44
N GLU A 467 10.31 -32.98 -12.05
CA GLU A 467 9.31 -32.05 -12.60
C GLU A 467 9.73 -30.60 -12.30
N THR A 468 9.35 -29.64 -13.16
CA THR A 468 9.57 -28.20 -12.94
C THR A 468 8.53 -27.62 -11.97
N LEU A 469 8.99 -26.85 -10.99
CA LEU A 469 8.19 -26.14 -10.01
C LEU A 469 8.33 -24.63 -10.21
N GLN A 470 7.24 -23.99 -10.65
CA GLN A 470 7.16 -22.53 -10.74
C GLN A 470 7.09 -21.90 -9.33
N VAL A 471 8.04 -21.02 -9.02
CA VAL A 471 8.00 -20.10 -7.88
C VAL A 471 7.39 -18.78 -8.38
N ARG A 472 6.33 -18.32 -7.71
CA ARG A 472 5.70 -17.01 -7.96
C ARG A 472 5.97 -16.08 -6.79
N VAL A 473 6.47 -14.88 -7.06
CA VAL A 473 6.70 -13.84 -6.04
C VAL A 473 5.97 -12.56 -6.44
N GLN A 474 5.33 -11.91 -5.46
CA GLN A 474 4.62 -10.64 -5.60
C GLN A 474 5.05 -9.66 -4.50
N LYS A 475 4.69 -8.38 -4.63
CA LYS A 475 4.83 -7.41 -3.53
C LYS A 475 3.57 -7.44 -2.66
N PRO A 476 3.67 -7.21 -1.33
CA PRO A 476 2.49 -6.98 -0.48
C PRO A 476 1.61 -5.85 -1.05
N PRO A 477 0.27 -5.99 -1.01
CA PRO A 477 -0.63 -4.96 -1.51
C PRO A 477 -0.59 -3.70 -0.63
N GLU A 478 -0.77 -2.53 -1.25
CA GLU A 478 -0.71 -1.25 -0.53
C GLU A 478 -2.06 -0.94 0.16
N PRO A 479 -2.07 -0.70 1.48
CA PRO A 479 -3.30 -0.36 2.21
C PRO A 479 -3.72 1.08 1.95
N GLN A 480 -5.02 1.31 1.87
CA GLN A 480 -5.64 2.61 1.64
C GLN A 480 -6.61 2.96 2.77
N ILE A 481 -6.57 4.20 3.26
CA ILE A 481 -7.55 4.68 4.24
C ILE A 481 -8.79 5.18 3.50
N GLN A 482 -9.94 4.58 3.81
CA GLN A 482 -11.25 5.05 3.40
C GLN A 482 -11.91 5.78 4.57
N SER A 483 -12.22 7.05 4.37
CA SER A 483 -13.11 7.83 5.23
C SER A 483 -13.75 8.96 4.44
N ASN A 484 -14.96 9.36 4.81
CA ASN A 484 -15.57 10.58 4.32
C ASN A 484 -15.22 11.80 5.21
N TRP A 485 -14.45 11.62 6.29
CA TRP A 485 -14.02 12.70 7.19
C TRP A 485 -12.62 13.18 6.82
N THR A 486 -12.47 14.46 6.54
CA THR A 486 -11.18 15.18 6.45
C THR A 486 -11.00 16.21 7.56
N GLU A 487 -12.08 16.49 8.30
CA GLU A 487 -12.18 17.52 9.32
C GLU A 487 -13.18 17.09 10.41
N ALA A 488 -13.01 17.59 11.64
CA ALA A 488 -13.93 17.34 12.75
C ALA A 488 -13.91 18.45 13.80
N PHE A 489 -14.96 18.51 14.63
CA PHE A 489 -15.02 19.29 15.87
C PHE A 489 -14.87 18.37 17.10
N PRO A 490 -14.37 18.87 18.24
CA PRO A 490 -14.31 18.10 19.49
C PRO A 490 -15.69 17.53 19.89
N GLY A 491 -15.71 16.26 20.28
CA GLY A 491 -16.93 15.50 20.61
C GLY A 491 -17.54 14.73 19.44
N GLU A 492 -17.21 15.02 18.17
CA GLU A 492 -17.65 14.20 17.04
C GLU A 492 -16.99 12.79 17.06
N LYS A 493 -17.66 11.80 16.47
CA LYS A 493 -17.12 10.44 16.26
C LYS A 493 -16.63 10.30 14.81
N VAL A 494 -15.32 10.32 14.60
CA VAL A 494 -14.71 10.06 13.29
C VAL A 494 -14.41 8.57 13.15
N SER A 495 -14.67 8.01 11.97
CA SER A 495 -14.32 6.63 11.63
C SER A 495 -13.39 6.63 10.42
N LEU A 496 -12.25 5.94 10.53
CA LEU A 496 -11.29 5.68 9.47
C LEU A 496 -11.22 4.16 9.25
N GLN A 497 -11.38 3.69 8.02
CA GLN A 497 -11.29 2.26 7.70
C GLN A 497 -10.07 1.99 6.82
N CYS A 498 -9.26 1.00 7.19
CA CYS A 498 -8.13 0.57 6.39
C CYS A 498 -8.57 -0.55 5.44
N VAL A 499 -8.38 -0.37 4.14
CA VAL A 499 -8.83 -1.29 3.09
C VAL A 499 -7.64 -1.69 2.23
N ILE A 500 -7.47 -2.99 2.04
CA ILE A 500 -6.51 -3.59 1.12
C ILE A 500 -7.32 -4.10 -0.08
N GLN A 501 -7.04 -3.60 -1.28
CA GLN A 501 -7.81 -3.97 -2.47
C GLN A 501 -7.30 -5.28 -3.10
N GLY A 502 -8.22 -6.02 -3.74
CA GLY A 502 -7.91 -7.17 -4.57
C GLY A 502 -7.66 -8.50 -3.84
N VAL A 503 -7.61 -8.53 -2.50
CA VAL A 503 -7.21 -9.73 -1.74
C VAL A 503 -8.16 -10.00 -0.56
N PRO A 504 -8.80 -11.18 -0.46
CA PRO A 504 -9.70 -11.56 0.64
C PRO A 504 -8.95 -12.23 1.83
N GLU A 505 -7.66 -11.96 2.00
CA GLU A 505 -6.83 -12.53 3.07
C GLU A 505 -7.17 -11.93 4.45
N ASN A 506 -6.92 -12.68 5.53
CA ASN A 506 -7.12 -12.20 6.90
C ASN A 506 -5.91 -11.35 7.34
N TRP A 507 -6.12 -10.04 7.48
CA TRP A 507 -5.09 -9.06 7.84
C TRP A 507 -5.28 -8.53 9.27
N ASN A 508 -4.19 -8.45 10.03
CA ASN A 508 -4.11 -7.78 11.34
C ASN A 508 -3.74 -6.31 11.13
N TYR A 509 -4.68 -5.39 11.39
CA TYR A 509 -4.49 -3.97 11.11
C TYR A 509 -3.85 -3.20 12.27
N MET A 510 -2.92 -2.31 11.95
CA MET A 510 -2.22 -1.42 12.86
C MET A 510 -2.34 0.03 12.39
N TRP A 511 -2.74 0.91 13.31
CA TRP A 511 -2.93 2.33 13.03
C TRP A 511 -1.79 3.18 13.61
N PHE A 512 -1.49 4.29 12.94
CA PHE A 512 -0.44 5.22 13.31
C PHE A 512 -0.94 6.67 13.17
N LYS A 513 -0.48 7.56 14.04
CA LYS A 513 -0.67 9.01 13.95
C LYS A 513 0.69 9.69 14.04
N ASN A 514 1.02 10.53 13.06
CA ASN A 514 2.33 11.21 12.96
C ASN A 514 3.50 10.21 13.18
N SER A 515 3.43 9.07 12.48
CA SER A 515 4.33 7.89 12.56
C SER A 515 4.30 7.04 13.84
N SER A 516 3.78 7.53 14.98
CA SER A 516 3.62 6.77 16.23
C SER A 516 2.45 5.78 16.18
N LYS A 517 2.61 4.56 16.70
CA LYS A 517 1.54 3.53 16.73
C LYS A 517 0.43 3.91 17.70
N ILE A 518 -0.82 3.77 17.27
CA ILE A 518 -2.03 4.01 18.07
C ILE A 518 -2.43 2.70 18.74
N PHE A 519 -2.90 2.80 19.98
CA PHE A 519 -3.52 1.71 20.75
C PHE A 519 -4.94 2.10 21.13
N SER A 520 -5.80 1.12 21.42
CA SER A 520 -7.14 1.40 21.95
C SER A 520 -7.06 2.04 23.34
N SER A 521 -7.90 3.03 23.58
CA SER A 521 -7.99 3.86 24.79
C SER A 521 -9.44 4.25 25.05
N GLY A 522 -9.72 5.08 26.07
CA GLY A 522 -11.05 5.66 26.27
C GLY A 522 -11.49 6.63 25.15
N GLU A 523 -10.57 7.04 24.27
CA GLU A 523 -10.79 8.08 23.24
C GLU A 523 -10.58 7.56 21.81
N THR A 524 -9.92 6.41 21.66
CA THR A 524 -9.57 5.78 20.39
C THR A 524 -9.93 4.29 20.46
N ASN A 525 -10.72 3.77 19.52
CA ASN A 525 -11.09 2.35 19.52
C ASN A 525 -10.76 1.71 18.17
N ILE A 526 -9.89 0.69 18.18
CA ILE A 526 -9.53 -0.09 17.00
C ILE A 526 -10.37 -1.37 16.99
N THR A 527 -11.20 -1.54 15.96
CA THR A 527 -12.11 -2.68 15.77
C THR A 527 -11.88 -3.29 14.39
N GLY A 528 -11.17 -4.42 14.35
CA GLY A 528 -10.73 -5.05 13.09
C GLY A 528 -9.91 -4.07 12.25
N ASN A 529 -10.40 -3.76 11.04
CA ASN A 529 -9.77 -2.82 10.13
C ASN A 529 -10.14 -1.34 10.35
N THR A 530 -10.94 -1.02 11.37
CA THR A 530 -11.53 0.33 11.57
C THR A 530 -11.00 0.99 12.84
N LEU A 531 -10.57 2.25 12.73
CA LEU A 531 -10.22 3.13 13.85
C LEU A 531 -11.34 4.15 14.05
N ILE A 532 -11.93 4.15 15.25
CA ILE A 532 -12.93 5.11 15.70
C ILE A 532 -12.26 6.10 16.67
N LEU A 533 -12.48 7.39 16.45
CA LEU A 533 -11.93 8.49 17.24
C LEU A 533 -13.07 9.29 17.90
N SER A 534 -13.03 9.41 19.22
CA SER A 534 -13.80 10.43 19.96
C SER A 534 -12.99 11.72 19.91
N VAL A 535 -13.39 12.66 19.04
CA VAL A 535 -12.51 13.75 18.60
C VAL A 535 -12.21 14.74 19.73
N LYS A 536 -10.94 15.16 19.78
CA LYS A 536 -10.37 16.22 20.63
C LYS A 536 -9.29 16.94 19.83
N SER A 537 -8.83 18.11 20.26
CA SER A 537 -7.73 18.83 19.61
C SER A 537 -6.44 17.99 19.49
N SER A 538 -6.18 17.07 20.43
CA SER A 538 -5.09 16.08 20.37
C SER A 538 -5.19 15.09 19.20
N HIS A 539 -6.33 15.00 18.53
CA HIS A 539 -6.56 14.15 17.36
C HIS A 539 -6.26 14.84 16.01
N ASP A 540 -5.87 16.11 15.99
CA ASP A 540 -5.40 16.77 14.76
C ASP A 540 -4.11 16.13 14.22
N GLY A 541 -4.07 15.78 12.93
CA GLY A 541 -2.85 15.34 12.25
C GLY A 541 -3.06 14.20 11.24
N ALA A 542 -1.94 13.59 10.83
CA ALA A 542 -1.91 12.63 9.73
C ALA A 542 -1.94 11.18 10.26
N TYR A 543 -2.95 10.44 9.81
CA TYR A 543 -3.19 9.04 10.14
C TYR A 543 -2.70 8.12 9.03
N MET A 544 -2.10 6.99 9.39
CA MET A 544 -1.67 5.93 8.46
C MET A 544 -2.11 4.59 9.01
N CYS A 545 -2.37 3.62 8.14
CA CYS A 545 -2.54 2.22 8.53
C CYS A 545 -1.48 1.32 7.88
N GLN A 546 -1.20 0.20 8.52
CA GLN A 546 -0.34 -0.89 8.05
C GLN A 546 -1.04 -2.19 8.43
N ALA A 547 -0.76 -3.28 7.72
CA ALA A 547 -1.29 -4.58 8.08
C ALA A 547 -0.22 -5.68 8.08
N GLU A 548 -0.48 -6.70 8.88
CA GLU A 548 0.29 -7.94 8.97
C GLU A 548 -0.60 -9.11 8.51
N LEU A 549 -0.10 -9.97 7.63
CA LEU A 549 -0.83 -11.12 7.12
C LEU A 549 -0.85 -12.25 8.15
N GLN A 550 -2.04 -12.69 8.58
CA GLN A 550 -2.17 -13.71 9.61
C GLN A 550 -1.46 -15.01 9.21
N GLY A 551 -0.52 -15.45 10.06
CA GLY A 551 0.21 -16.72 9.89
C GLY A 551 1.35 -16.69 8.86
N ARG A 552 1.63 -15.55 8.21
CA ARG A 552 2.70 -15.41 7.19
C ARG A 552 3.79 -14.39 7.53
N ASN A 553 3.62 -13.60 8.60
CA ASN A 553 4.54 -12.52 9.02
C ASN A 553 4.80 -11.43 7.94
N VAL A 554 4.00 -11.40 6.88
CA VAL A 554 4.13 -10.42 5.78
C VAL A 554 3.54 -9.09 6.22
N MET A 555 4.36 -8.04 6.17
CA MET A 555 3.97 -6.68 6.51
C MET A 555 3.72 -5.87 5.22
N THR A 556 2.59 -5.16 5.16
CA THR A 556 2.39 -4.14 4.12
C THR A 556 3.32 -2.95 4.35
N THR A 557 3.45 -2.09 3.33
CA THR A 557 3.85 -0.69 3.55
C THR A 557 2.82 0.04 4.43
N LYS A 558 3.19 1.19 5.00
CA LYS A 558 2.21 2.12 5.57
C LYS A 558 1.43 2.78 4.43
N SER A 559 0.13 2.99 4.63
CA SER A 559 -0.73 3.71 3.70
C SER A 559 -0.24 5.12 3.43
N THR A 560 -0.71 5.73 2.34
CA THR A 560 -0.66 7.19 2.19
C THR A 560 -1.31 7.86 3.42
N PRO A 561 -0.77 8.98 3.93
CA PRO A 561 -1.30 9.62 5.13
C PRO A 561 -2.65 10.29 4.86
N HIS A 562 -3.66 9.96 5.67
CA HIS A 562 -4.97 10.60 5.68
C HIS A 562 -5.00 11.71 6.74
N LEU A 563 -5.22 12.95 6.32
CA LEU A 563 -5.22 14.11 7.21
C LEU A 563 -6.60 14.31 7.85
N ILE A 564 -6.63 14.46 9.19
CA ILE A 564 -7.80 14.94 9.93
C ILE A 564 -7.44 16.27 10.59
N THR A 565 -8.08 17.35 10.14
CA THR A 565 -8.01 18.65 10.81
C THR A 565 -9.04 18.73 11.93
N VAL A 566 -8.64 19.08 13.15
CA VAL A 566 -9.58 19.31 14.26
C VAL A 566 -9.76 20.80 14.49
N HIS A 567 -10.98 21.28 14.26
CA HIS A 567 -11.39 22.68 14.43
C HIS A 567 -11.51 23.08 15.92
N GLY A 568 -11.89 24.33 16.16
CA GLY A 568 -12.10 24.90 17.50
C GLY A 568 -13.20 24.20 18.31
N SER A 569 -13.46 24.68 19.54
CA SER A 569 -14.37 24.02 20.48
C SER A 569 -15.82 23.86 20.01
N GLN A 570 -16.34 24.78 19.19
CA GLN A 570 -17.67 24.76 18.59
C GLN A 570 -17.65 25.49 17.21
N PRO A 571 -18.57 25.16 16.28
CA PRO A 571 -18.76 25.88 15.02
C PRO A 571 -19.43 27.25 15.23
N THR A 572 -19.06 28.24 14.43
CA THR A 572 -19.58 29.61 14.53
C THR A 572 -20.76 29.80 13.58
N ILE A 573 -21.99 29.68 14.11
CA ILE A 573 -23.22 29.93 13.35
C ILE A 573 -23.37 31.43 13.06
N LEU A 574 -23.58 31.78 11.80
CA LEU A 574 -23.99 33.10 11.34
C LEU A 574 -25.48 33.05 10.93
N LEU A 575 -26.25 34.02 11.41
CA LEU A 575 -27.69 34.12 11.21
C LEU A 575 -27.98 35.54 10.70
N GLN A 576 -28.63 35.65 9.55
CA GLN A 576 -28.83 36.90 8.82
C GLN A 576 -30.28 37.03 8.36
N GLN A 577 -30.79 38.27 8.32
CA GLN A 577 -32.12 38.60 7.82
C GLN A 577 -32.01 39.46 6.56
N ASP A 578 -32.78 39.12 5.53
CA ASP A 578 -32.92 39.84 4.25
C ASP A 578 -34.41 40.14 4.00
N PRO A 579 -34.87 41.41 3.98
CA PRO A 579 -34.08 42.63 4.17
C PRO A 579 -33.65 42.81 5.64
N SER A 580 -32.50 43.46 5.85
CA SER A 580 -31.89 43.68 7.18
C SER A 580 -32.57 44.80 8.01
N HIS A 581 -33.83 45.10 7.73
CA HIS A 581 -34.61 46.09 8.48
C HIS A 581 -35.00 45.52 9.86
N PRO A 582 -34.93 46.32 10.95
CA PRO A 582 -35.28 45.83 12.29
C PRO A 582 -36.76 45.45 12.42
N GLU A 583 -37.62 45.98 11.54
CA GLU A 583 -39.05 45.74 11.53
C GLU A 583 -39.54 45.55 10.09
N ILE A 584 -40.28 44.46 9.86
CA ILE A 584 -40.90 44.11 8.58
C ILE A 584 -42.36 44.58 8.59
N TYR A 585 -42.84 45.17 7.49
CA TYR A 585 -44.25 45.52 7.35
C TYR A 585 -45.05 44.35 6.77
N THR A 586 -46.33 44.23 7.15
CA THR A 586 -47.21 43.22 6.56
C THR A 586 -47.29 43.35 5.04
N GLY A 587 -47.29 42.23 4.33
CA GLY A 587 -47.19 42.18 2.87
C GLY A 587 -45.77 41.99 2.31
N GLU A 588 -44.70 42.24 3.08
CA GLU A 588 -43.33 42.08 2.60
C GLU A 588 -42.82 40.62 2.63
N GLN A 589 -41.85 40.32 1.76
CA GLN A 589 -41.06 39.09 1.81
C GLN A 589 -39.88 39.26 2.78
N VAL A 590 -39.59 38.25 3.60
CA VAL A 590 -38.38 38.20 4.44
C VAL A 590 -37.76 36.81 4.43
N LYS A 591 -36.43 36.76 4.34
CA LYS A 591 -35.61 35.54 4.37
C LYS A 591 -34.73 35.55 5.60
N LEU A 592 -34.68 34.43 6.30
CA LEU A 592 -33.71 34.15 7.35
C LEU A 592 -32.69 33.16 6.79
N THR A 593 -31.42 33.56 6.74
CA THR A 593 -30.31 32.78 6.20
C THR A 593 -29.39 32.34 7.34
N CYS A 594 -29.11 31.04 7.40
CA CYS A 594 -28.27 30.41 8.40
C CYS A 594 -27.05 29.77 7.72
N SER A 595 -25.85 30.13 8.16
CA SER A 595 -24.59 29.64 7.61
C SER A 595 -23.58 29.35 8.71
N ILE A 596 -22.52 28.61 8.36
CA ILE A 596 -21.39 28.30 9.26
C ILE A 596 -20.18 29.11 8.76
N GLN A 597 -19.47 29.78 9.67
CA GLN A 597 -18.33 30.62 9.33
C GLN A 597 -17.12 29.79 8.87
N GLU A 598 -16.92 28.64 9.50
CA GLU A 598 -15.92 27.66 9.11
C GLU A 598 -16.35 26.99 7.79
N LYS A 599 -15.48 26.99 6.78
CA LYS A 599 -15.74 26.42 5.43
C LYS A 599 -15.80 24.89 5.45
N THR A 600 -16.85 24.38 6.08
CA THR A 600 -17.03 23.01 6.55
C THR A 600 -18.27 22.39 5.88
N SER A 601 -18.31 21.07 5.78
CA SER A 601 -19.37 20.36 5.02
C SER A 601 -20.26 19.46 5.90
N LYS A 602 -21.28 18.83 5.28
CA LYS A 602 -22.24 17.88 5.88
C LYS A 602 -23.20 18.45 6.94
N TRP A 603 -23.42 19.77 6.97
CA TRP A 603 -24.42 20.37 7.85
C TRP A 603 -25.85 20.06 7.43
N GLN A 604 -26.70 19.81 8.42
CA GLN A 604 -28.15 19.77 8.28
C GLN A 604 -28.78 21.01 8.92
N TYR A 605 -29.82 21.55 8.29
CA TYR A 605 -30.45 22.83 8.68
C TYR A 605 -31.93 22.63 9.02
N PHE A 606 -32.28 22.90 10.28
CA PHE A 606 -33.65 22.86 10.79
C PHE A 606 -34.02 24.24 11.34
N TRP A 607 -35.21 24.72 11.00
CA TRP A 607 -35.73 26.01 11.43
C TRP A 607 -36.89 25.81 12.40
N GLN A 608 -36.84 26.50 13.51
CA GLN A 608 -37.90 26.52 14.51
C GLN A 608 -38.41 27.93 14.71
N LYS A 609 -39.74 28.11 14.78
CA LYS A 609 -40.40 29.31 15.28
C LYS A 609 -40.98 28.97 16.65
N ASP A 610 -40.61 29.72 17.68
CA ASP A 610 -41.13 29.56 19.04
C ASP A 610 -41.09 28.09 19.54
N SER A 611 -39.94 27.45 19.31
CA SER A 611 -39.64 26.02 19.59
C SER A 611 -40.41 24.97 18.79
N GLN A 612 -41.25 25.36 17.81
CA GLN A 612 -41.89 24.44 16.86
C GLN A 612 -41.14 24.43 15.51
N GLN A 613 -40.88 23.27 14.93
CA GLN A 613 -40.20 23.17 13.63
C GLN A 613 -41.10 23.67 12.49
N VAL A 614 -40.59 24.57 11.65
CA VAL A 614 -41.34 25.24 10.57
C VAL A 614 -40.85 24.91 9.15
N ASN A 615 -39.73 24.19 9.01
CA ASN A 615 -39.26 23.67 7.73
C ASN A 615 -39.28 22.13 7.68
N THR A 616 -39.35 21.57 6.47
CA THR A 616 -39.27 20.12 6.22
C THR A 616 -38.10 19.73 5.32
N ASP A 617 -37.45 20.72 4.70
CA ASP A 617 -36.32 20.62 3.80
C ASP A 617 -34.99 20.95 4.51
N ASN A 618 -33.86 20.41 4.03
CA ASN A 618 -32.55 20.62 4.65
C ASN A 618 -31.91 21.98 4.27
N ASN A 619 -32.68 23.06 4.41
CA ASN A 619 -32.44 24.31 3.71
C ASN A 619 -31.88 25.41 4.63
N PRO A 620 -30.71 25.98 4.33
CA PRO A 620 -30.13 27.07 5.10
C PRO A 620 -30.90 28.40 4.99
N ILE A 621 -31.92 28.52 4.14
CA ILE A 621 -32.72 29.74 3.94
C ILE A 621 -34.20 29.47 4.20
N TYR A 622 -34.74 29.99 5.30
CA TYR A 622 -36.17 30.00 5.56
C TYR A 622 -36.81 31.28 5.00
N THR A 623 -37.82 31.15 4.14
CA THR A 623 -38.44 32.29 3.42
C THR A 623 -39.91 32.45 3.77
N ILE A 624 -40.26 33.62 4.30
CA ILE A 624 -41.65 34.09 4.45
C ILE A 624 -41.98 34.94 3.22
N GLN A 625 -42.92 34.48 2.40
CA GLN A 625 -43.25 35.15 1.13
C GLN A 625 -44.13 36.40 1.29
N ASN A 626 -44.94 36.43 2.34
CA ASN A 626 -45.84 37.52 2.70
C ASN A 626 -45.95 37.55 4.23
N ALA A 627 -45.39 38.60 4.83
CA ALA A 627 -45.32 38.77 6.27
C ALA A 627 -46.69 39.06 6.90
N THR A 628 -47.05 38.30 7.93
CA THR A 628 -48.25 38.49 8.76
C THR A 628 -47.88 38.63 10.23
N CYS A 629 -48.67 39.36 11.03
CA CYS A 629 -48.38 39.55 12.46
C CYS A 629 -48.32 38.22 13.26
N SER A 630 -48.99 37.17 12.79
CA SER A 630 -48.91 35.79 13.33
C SER A 630 -47.55 35.11 13.09
N GLN A 631 -46.75 35.59 12.14
CA GLN A 631 -45.39 35.10 11.87
C GLN A 631 -44.32 35.80 12.73
N GLN A 632 -44.67 36.83 13.52
CA GLN A 632 -43.77 37.36 14.54
C GLN A 632 -43.42 36.27 15.56
N GLY A 633 -42.15 36.19 15.98
CA GLY A 633 -41.67 35.19 16.93
C GLY A 633 -40.15 35.09 16.99
N ASN A 634 -39.66 34.15 17.81
CA ASN A 634 -38.25 33.81 17.92
C ASN A 634 -37.91 32.67 16.94
N TYR A 635 -37.15 33.00 15.91
CA TYR A 635 -36.69 32.04 14.89
C TYR A 635 -35.32 31.50 15.25
N THR A 636 -35.24 30.20 15.49
CA THR A 636 -34.01 29.47 15.79
C THR A 636 -33.60 28.62 14.60
N CYS A 637 -32.40 28.87 14.08
CA CYS A 637 -31.71 27.90 13.24
C CYS A 637 -31.02 26.88 14.14
N GLN A 638 -31.39 25.61 13.99
CA GLN A 638 -30.75 24.45 14.56
C GLN A 638 -29.93 23.77 13.46
N VAL A 639 -28.61 23.79 13.59
CA VAL A 639 -27.69 23.07 12.70
C VAL A 639 -27.26 21.76 13.33
N ARG A 640 -27.17 20.69 12.54
CA ARG A 640 -26.69 19.38 13.01
C ARG A 640 -25.57 18.84 12.13
N ARG A 641 -24.64 18.08 12.73
CA ARG A 641 -23.60 17.33 12.02
C ARG A 641 -23.29 16.04 12.78
N GLY A 642 -23.59 14.90 12.15
CA GLY A 642 -23.61 13.62 12.87
C GLY A 642 -24.60 13.66 14.05
N GLU A 643 -24.13 13.27 15.23
CA GLU A 643 -24.89 13.34 16.48
C GLU A 643 -24.91 14.76 17.10
N MET A 644 -24.01 15.65 16.67
CA MET A 644 -23.86 16.99 17.27
C MET A 644 -24.91 17.97 16.76
N THR A 645 -25.36 18.85 17.65
CA THR A 645 -26.41 19.85 17.42
C THR A 645 -25.97 21.19 18.00
N TYR A 646 -26.13 22.27 17.23
CA TYR A 646 -25.84 23.64 17.65
C TYR A 646 -27.00 24.55 17.22
N THR A 647 -27.24 25.66 17.93
CA THR A 647 -28.41 26.53 17.70
C THR A 647 -28.05 28.00 17.75
N LYS A 648 -28.72 28.83 16.95
CA LYS A 648 -28.68 30.29 17.02
C LYS A 648 -30.05 30.87 16.68
N SER A 649 -30.45 31.92 17.39
CA SER A 649 -31.80 32.47 17.33
C SER A 649 -31.81 33.97 17.03
N THR A 650 -32.90 34.44 16.41
CA THR A 650 -33.20 35.87 16.20
C THR A 650 -34.69 36.11 16.33
N ILE A 651 -35.08 37.29 16.81
CA ILE A 651 -36.48 37.71 16.87
C ILE A 651 -36.84 38.39 15.53
N LEU A 652 -37.96 38.00 14.93
CA LEU A 652 -38.52 38.65 13.74
C LEU A 652 -39.74 39.49 14.15
N THR A 653 -39.66 40.81 13.97
CA THR A 653 -40.73 41.77 14.32
C THR A 653 -41.52 42.15 13.07
N ILE A 654 -42.86 42.07 13.15
CA ILE A 654 -43.77 42.37 12.04
C ILE A 654 -44.85 43.37 12.48
N ARG A 655 -45.01 44.48 11.74
CA ARG A 655 -46.00 45.55 12.01
C ARG A 655 -46.97 45.75 10.84
N GLU A 656 -48.16 46.28 11.12
CA GLU A 656 -48.98 46.90 10.07
C GLU A 656 -48.46 48.30 9.71
N PRO A 657 -48.65 48.78 8.46
CA PRO A 657 -48.39 50.17 8.08
C PRO A 657 -49.28 51.17 8.86
N PRO A 658 -48.76 52.36 9.22
CA PRO A 658 -49.50 53.40 9.95
C PRO A 658 -50.70 53.94 9.15
N LYS A 659 -51.70 54.50 9.85
CA LYS A 659 -52.89 55.10 9.23
C LYS A 659 -52.62 56.55 8.81
N PRO A 660 -52.98 56.98 7.58
CA PRO A 660 -52.94 58.37 7.17
C PRO A 660 -54.14 59.18 7.70
N ASN A 661 -53.98 60.51 7.66
CA ASN A 661 -54.97 61.53 7.99
C ASN A 661 -55.14 62.49 6.80
N LEU A 662 -56.32 63.10 6.64
CA LEU A 662 -56.65 64.03 5.54
C LEU A 662 -57.43 65.23 6.07
N SER A 663 -57.04 66.43 5.62
CA SER A 663 -57.59 67.71 6.06
C SER A 663 -57.68 68.72 4.92
N ILE A 664 -58.49 69.77 5.11
CA ILE A 664 -58.52 70.98 4.27
C ILE A 664 -57.72 72.07 4.98
N GLU A 665 -56.81 72.74 4.29
CA GLU A 665 -55.94 73.78 4.85
C GLU A 665 -56.61 75.18 4.76
N SER A 666 -57.79 75.30 5.38
CA SER A 666 -58.60 76.53 5.45
C SER A 666 -59.58 76.52 6.64
N GLU A 667 -59.95 77.69 7.15
CA GLU A 667 -60.96 77.82 8.22
C GLU A 667 -62.41 77.61 7.75
N TRP A 668 -62.63 77.59 6.42
CA TRP A 668 -63.93 77.38 5.79
C TRP A 668 -63.94 76.14 4.90
N TYR A 669 -65.12 75.51 4.81
CA TYR A 669 -65.39 74.27 4.06
C TYR A 669 -66.31 74.47 2.85
N MET A 670 -66.75 75.72 2.60
CA MET A 670 -67.58 76.12 1.45
C MET A 670 -66.84 77.18 0.65
N PHE A 671 -66.42 76.81 -0.56
CA PHE A 671 -65.68 77.66 -1.49
C PHE A 671 -66.60 78.14 -2.61
N TYR A 672 -66.38 79.33 -3.14
CA TYR A 672 -66.98 79.79 -4.39
C TYR A 672 -66.02 79.57 -5.57
N GLN A 673 -66.55 79.57 -6.81
CA GLN A 673 -65.69 79.52 -8.00
C GLN A 673 -64.58 80.58 -7.96
N THR A 674 -63.40 80.23 -8.47
CA THR A 674 -62.14 81.00 -8.42
C THR A 674 -61.46 81.15 -7.05
N GLU A 675 -62.01 80.60 -5.95
CA GLU A 675 -61.23 80.44 -4.71
C GLU A 675 -60.12 79.37 -4.89
N LYS A 676 -59.02 79.51 -4.13
CA LYS A 676 -58.00 78.48 -4.00
C LYS A 676 -58.42 77.47 -2.93
N VAL A 677 -58.30 76.17 -3.23
CA VAL A 677 -58.50 75.08 -2.26
C VAL A 677 -57.18 74.36 -2.03
N THR A 678 -56.89 73.99 -0.79
CA THR A 678 -55.72 73.16 -0.46
C THR A 678 -56.15 71.99 0.42
N LEU A 679 -55.81 70.77 0.02
CA LEU A 679 -56.01 69.53 0.78
C LEU A 679 -54.65 68.98 1.20
N LYS A 680 -54.55 68.47 2.44
CA LYS A 680 -53.30 68.02 3.04
C LYS A 680 -53.46 66.66 3.67
N CYS A 681 -52.64 65.71 3.22
CA CYS A 681 -52.57 64.35 3.74
C CYS A 681 -51.35 64.23 4.67
N SER A 682 -51.41 63.43 5.74
CA SER A 682 -50.24 63.11 6.57
C SER A 682 -50.25 61.66 7.01
N VAL A 683 -49.08 61.02 7.05
CA VAL A 683 -48.84 59.85 7.89
C VAL A 683 -48.04 60.35 9.09
N ASP A 684 -48.56 60.17 10.31
CA ASP A 684 -47.98 60.78 11.50
C ASP A 684 -46.67 60.08 11.94
N GLU A 685 -46.55 58.77 11.66
CA GLU A 685 -45.32 58.00 11.85
C GLU A 685 -44.39 58.08 10.63
N GLU A 686 -43.17 58.56 10.84
CA GLU A 686 -42.09 58.60 9.83
C GLU A 686 -42.51 59.30 8.52
N SER A 687 -43.24 60.42 8.63
CA SER A 687 -43.87 61.16 7.52
C SER A 687 -42.99 61.44 6.29
N ASN A 688 -41.68 61.54 6.47
CA ASN A 688 -40.68 61.75 5.42
C ASN A 688 -40.34 60.50 4.59
N LYS A 689 -40.78 59.30 5.01
CA LYS A 689 -40.64 58.03 4.27
C LYS A 689 -41.82 57.73 3.35
N TRP A 690 -42.87 58.55 3.36
CA TRP A 690 -44.11 58.30 2.61
C TRP A 690 -44.31 59.29 1.46
N GLY A 691 -44.56 58.76 0.27
CA GLY A 691 -45.20 59.50 -0.83
C GLY A 691 -46.72 59.35 -0.75
N TYR A 692 -47.47 60.24 -1.39
CA TYR A 692 -48.92 60.33 -1.22
C TYR A 692 -49.66 60.16 -2.55
N GLU A 693 -50.49 59.12 -2.65
CA GLU A 693 -51.41 58.91 -3.78
C GLU A 693 -52.79 59.48 -3.40
N TRP A 694 -53.41 60.23 -4.33
CA TRP A 694 -54.64 61.00 -4.12
C TRP A 694 -55.79 60.46 -4.95
N PHE A 695 -56.97 60.33 -4.35
CA PHE A 695 -58.16 59.81 -5.00
C PHE A 695 -59.34 60.76 -4.83
N LYS A 696 -60.24 60.74 -5.82
CA LYS A 696 -61.51 61.47 -5.82
C LYS A 696 -62.61 60.53 -6.30
N ASN A 697 -63.66 60.36 -5.49
CA ASN A 697 -64.77 59.43 -5.75
C ASN A 697 -64.26 58.01 -6.11
N GLY A 698 -63.17 57.56 -5.47
CA GLY A 698 -62.48 56.29 -5.75
C GLY A 698 -61.53 56.27 -6.96
N GLY A 699 -61.53 57.29 -7.83
CA GLY A 699 -60.61 57.39 -8.97
C GLY A 699 -59.34 58.17 -8.63
N LEU A 700 -58.16 57.72 -9.11
CA LEU A 700 -56.90 58.42 -8.88
C LEU A 700 -56.93 59.83 -9.51
N VAL A 701 -56.63 60.86 -8.71
CA VAL A 701 -56.57 62.26 -9.17
C VAL A 701 -55.31 62.46 -10.00
N LYS A 702 -55.46 63.08 -11.17
CA LYS A 702 -54.35 63.47 -12.05
C LYS A 702 -54.08 64.97 -11.92
N ARG A 703 -52.88 65.40 -12.32
CA ARG A 703 -52.53 66.83 -12.42
C ARG A 703 -53.25 67.43 -13.63
N ASP A 704 -53.79 68.63 -13.47
CA ASP A 704 -54.31 69.45 -14.56
C ASP A 704 -53.87 70.92 -14.40
N GLU A 705 -54.40 71.82 -15.23
CA GLU A 705 -54.15 73.28 -15.18
C GLU A 705 -54.41 73.90 -13.79
N ASN A 706 -55.37 73.34 -13.05
CA ASN A 706 -55.89 73.86 -11.79
C ASN A 706 -55.46 72.98 -10.61
N ILE A 707 -55.43 71.65 -10.79
CA ILE A 707 -55.02 70.69 -9.75
C ILE A 707 -53.53 70.40 -9.84
N SER A 708 -52.81 70.79 -8.79
CA SER A 708 -51.37 70.59 -8.61
C SER A 708 -51.07 69.76 -7.35
N PHE A 709 -49.93 69.06 -7.34
CA PHE A 709 -49.45 68.28 -6.19
C PHE A 709 -48.06 68.77 -5.76
N SER A 710 -47.88 68.95 -4.46
CA SER A 710 -46.62 69.36 -3.83
C SER A 710 -46.39 68.52 -2.57
N GLY A 711 -45.60 67.44 -2.69
CA GLY A 711 -45.34 66.51 -1.59
C GLY A 711 -46.63 65.86 -1.07
N ASN A 712 -47.00 66.19 0.16
CA ASN A 712 -48.18 65.67 0.85
C ASN A 712 -49.45 66.55 0.69
N THR A 713 -49.42 67.51 -0.25
CA THR A 713 -50.48 68.51 -0.46
C THR A 713 -51.01 68.50 -1.90
N LEU A 714 -52.33 68.52 -2.04
CA LEU A 714 -53.06 68.75 -3.30
C LEU A 714 -53.58 70.20 -3.27
N SER A 715 -53.15 71.04 -4.21
CA SER A 715 -53.57 72.44 -4.33
C SER A 715 -54.37 72.67 -5.61
N ILE A 716 -55.61 73.14 -5.46
CA ILE A 716 -56.48 73.60 -6.54
C ILE A 716 -56.33 75.12 -6.64
N SER A 717 -55.68 75.62 -7.69
CA SER A 717 -55.39 77.06 -7.87
C SER A 717 -56.64 77.90 -8.11
N SER A 718 -57.65 77.33 -8.79
CA SER A 718 -58.94 77.96 -9.09
C SER A 718 -60.07 76.93 -8.99
N ALA A 719 -61.00 77.16 -8.07
CA ALA A 719 -62.17 76.31 -7.85
C ALA A 719 -63.14 76.35 -9.05
N LYS A 720 -63.53 75.17 -9.54
CA LYS A 720 -64.54 74.93 -10.59
C LYS A 720 -65.59 73.96 -10.04
N ALA A 721 -66.84 73.99 -10.51
CA ALA A 721 -67.92 73.10 -10.07
C ALA A 721 -67.50 71.61 -10.05
N SER A 722 -66.82 71.19 -11.11
CA SER A 722 -66.26 69.85 -11.35
C SER A 722 -65.22 69.40 -10.33
N HIS A 723 -64.66 70.31 -9.53
CA HIS A 723 -63.72 69.98 -8.47
C HIS A 723 -64.41 69.50 -7.18
N SER A 724 -65.73 69.70 -7.00
CA SER A 724 -66.50 69.13 -5.87
C SER A 724 -66.49 67.60 -5.85
N GLY A 725 -66.53 66.98 -4.67
CA GLY A 725 -66.60 65.51 -4.50
C GLY A 725 -65.93 65.00 -3.22
N GLN A 726 -65.91 63.67 -3.06
CA GLN A 726 -65.21 62.99 -1.97
C GLN A 726 -63.73 62.79 -2.32
N TYR A 727 -62.82 63.23 -1.47
CA TYR A 727 -61.38 63.00 -1.62
C TYR A 727 -60.86 62.04 -0.53
N THR A 728 -60.00 61.10 -0.93
CA THR A 728 -59.20 60.24 -0.03
C THR A 728 -57.72 60.30 -0.44
N CYS A 729 -56.82 59.88 0.43
CA CYS A 729 -55.41 59.69 0.11
C CYS A 729 -54.85 58.43 0.79
N ARG A 730 -53.70 57.93 0.31
CA ARG A 730 -52.91 56.91 1.01
C ARG A 730 -51.42 57.19 0.92
N GLY A 731 -50.69 56.74 1.95
CA GLY A 731 -49.24 56.71 1.96
C GLY A 731 -48.70 55.50 1.19
N LYS A 732 -47.59 55.70 0.49
CA LYS A 732 -46.80 54.66 -0.18
C LYS A 732 -45.33 54.84 0.22
N HIS A 733 -44.71 53.80 0.77
CA HIS A 733 -43.38 53.94 1.35
C HIS A 733 -42.33 54.12 0.23
N LEU A 734 -41.58 55.22 0.28
CA LEU A 734 -40.73 55.70 -0.83
C LEU A 734 -39.65 54.68 -1.25
N THR A 735 -39.13 53.91 -0.31
CA THR A 735 -38.12 52.87 -0.55
C THR A 735 -38.63 51.43 -0.47
N ARG A 736 -39.83 51.19 0.07
CA ARG A 736 -40.40 49.85 0.30
C ARG A 736 -41.67 49.74 -0.54
N THR A 737 -41.50 49.56 -1.85
CA THR A 737 -42.56 49.81 -2.85
C THR A 737 -43.79 48.89 -2.74
N SER A 738 -43.66 47.75 -2.06
CA SER A 738 -44.74 46.85 -1.66
C SER A 738 -45.58 47.35 -0.47
N VAL A 739 -45.11 48.36 0.27
CA VAL A 739 -45.73 48.87 1.49
C VAL A 739 -46.57 50.11 1.20
N THR A 740 -47.89 49.95 1.29
CA THR A 740 -48.88 51.02 1.23
C THR A 740 -49.70 51.07 2.51
N THR A 741 -50.05 52.26 2.98
CA THR A 741 -51.06 52.41 4.02
C THR A 741 -52.44 52.07 3.47
N ARG A 742 -53.42 51.88 4.37
CA ARG A 742 -54.85 51.97 4.01
C ARG A 742 -55.17 53.41 3.57
N GLU A 743 -56.26 53.60 2.84
CA GLU A 743 -56.76 54.95 2.50
C GLU A 743 -57.33 55.68 3.73
N THR A 744 -57.38 57.01 3.68
CA THR A 744 -58.07 57.84 4.67
C THR A 744 -59.58 57.68 4.61
N GLU A 745 -60.26 58.14 5.67
CA GLU A 745 -61.67 58.50 5.55
C GLU A 745 -61.86 59.60 4.48
N ALA A 746 -63.04 59.66 3.88
CA ALA A 746 -63.33 60.58 2.78
C ALA A 746 -63.69 61.99 3.26
N VAL A 747 -63.00 63.01 2.73
CA VAL A 747 -63.31 64.42 2.98
C VAL A 747 -64.10 64.99 1.79
N GLN A 748 -65.29 65.52 2.08
CA GLN A 748 -66.21 66.06 1.07
C GLN A 748 -65.94 67.54 0.77
N LEU A 749 -65.47 67.83 -0.43
CA LEU A 749 -65.24 69.20 -0.92
C LEU A 749 -66.49 69.75 -1.64
N HIS A 750 -66.93 70.95 -1.25
CA HIS A 750 -68.07 71.65 -1.83
C HIS A 750 -67.64 72.99 -2.47
N ILE A 751 -67.95 73.16 -3.76
CA ILE A 751 -67.74 74.42 -4.50
C ILE A 751 -69.08 74.94 -5.02
N GLN A 752 -69.31 76.24 -4.84
CA GLN A 752 -70.57 76.95 -5.14
C GLN A 752 -70.42 77.84 -6.38
N ASP A 753 -71.37 77.72 -7.31
CA ASP A 753 -71.29 78.36 -8.64
C ASP A 753 -71.72 79.83 -8.67
N LYS A 754 -72.62 80.24 -7.76
CA LYS A 754 -73.12 81.62 -7.71
C LYS A 754 -72.26 82.44 -6.77
N LYS A 755 -71.62 83.49 -7.29
CA LYS A 755 -70.91 84.47 -6.45
C LYS A 755 -71.90 85.17 -5.50
N PRO A 756 -71.75 85.07 -4.18
CA PRO A 756 -72.55 85.84 -3.22
C PRO A 756 -72.27 87.34 -3.33
N LYS A 757 -73.20 88.18 -2.87
CA LYS A 757 -73.00 89.62 -2.68
C LYS A 757 -73.05 89.98 -1.18
N PRO A 758 -72.25 90.95 -0.71
CA PRO A 758 -72.46 91.57 0.60
C PRO A 758 -73.66 92.51 0.56
N THR A 759 -74.30 92.70 1.72
CA THR A 759 -75.54 93.48 1.89
C THR A 759 -75.37 94.59 2.92
N ILE A 760 -75.88 95.78 2.61
CA ILE A 760 -75.86 96.93 3.52
C ILE A 760 -77.13 96.95 4.36
N THR A 761 -76.94 96.77 5.67
CA THR A 761 -77.96 96.99 6.70
C THR A 761 -77.92 98.45 7.13
N LYS A 762 -79.08 99.10 7.24
CA LYS A 762 -79.23 100.52 7.61
C LYS A 762 -79.85 100.61 9.01
N HIS A 763 -79.34 101.49 9.86
CA HIS A 763 -79.89 101.75 11.19
C HIS A 763 -80.49 103.16 11.26
N GLU A 764 -81.64 103.30 11.93
CA GLU A 764 -82.35 104.58 12.14
C GLU A 764 -82.42 105.46 10.88
N TRP A 765 -82.85 104.86 9.77
CA TRP A 765 -82.74 105.44 8.44
C TRP A 765 -83.93 106.33 8.06
N PHE A 766 -83.65 107.53 7.55
CA PHE A 766 -84.63 108.48 7.02
C PHE A 766 -84.39 108.77 5.53
N GLU A 767 -85.37 109.32 4.84
CA GLU A 767 -85.23 109.72 3.41
C GLU A 767 -84.10 110.74 3.20
N PHE A 768 -83.92 111.63 4.17
CA PHE A 768 -82.80 112.54 4.32
C PHE A 768 -82.58 112.80 5.82
N PHE A 769 -81.35 113.10 6.21
CA PHE A 769 -80.94 113.47 7.56
C PHE A 769 -80.96 115.00 7.72
N TYR A 770 -81.22 115.51 8.92
CA TYR A 770 -80.97 116.92 9.23
C TYR A 770 -79.54 117.06 9.75
N THR A 771 -78.96 118.25 9.60
CA THR A 771 -77.63 118.54 10.17
C THR A 771 -77.57 118.18 11.65
N GLU A 772 -76.42 117.64 12.08
CA GLU A 772 -76.15 117.09 13.43
C GLU A 772 -76.86 115.77 13.79
N GLU A 773 -77.62 115.13 12.88
CA GLU A 773 -78.14 113.77 13.12
C GLU A 773 -77.07 112.69 12.83
N ARG A 774 -77.34 111.43 13.18
CA ARG A 774 -76.40 110.30 13.05
C ARG A 774 -76.79 109.37 11.90
N VAL A 775 -75.80 108.89 11.14
CA VAL A 775 -75.93 107.78 10.17
C VAL A 775 -75.10 106.60 10.65
N HIS A 776 -75.66 105.38 10.58
CA HIS A 776 -74.95 104.14 10.89
C HIS A 776 -75.33 103.03 9.89
N LEU A 777 -74.31 102.39 9.32
CA LEU A 777 -74.40 101.39 8.26
C LEU A 777 -73.54 100.16 8.61
N LYS A 778 -74.02 98.97 8.24
CA LYS A 778 -73.31 97.69 8.47
C LYS A 778 -73.30 96.82 7.22
N CYS A 779 -72.13 96.30 6.88
CA CYS A 779 -71.90 95.40 5.76
C CYS A 779 -71.90 93.96 6.26
N ASN A 780 -72.80 93.12 5.75
CA ASN A 780 -72.95 91.72 6.16
C ASN A 780 -72.91 90.78 4.96
N MET A 781 -72.29 89.61 5.12
CA MET A 781 -72.17 88.59 4.08
C MET A 781 -72.14 87.18 4.69
N THR A 782 -72.65 86.18 3.97
CA THR A 782 -72.77 84.80 4.45
C THR A 782 -71.44 84.06 4.49
N GLY A 783 -71.11 83.48 5.65
CA GLY A 783 -69.88 82.70 5.89
C GLY A 783 -68.82 83.46 6.69
N VAL A 784 -67.74 82.75 7.05
CA VAL A 784 -66.62 83.29 7.86
C VAL A 784 -65.48 83.81 6.97
N GLY A 785 -64.46 84.44 7.58
CA GLY A 785 -63.24 84.89 6.90
C GLY A 785 -63.37 86.12 6.00
N TRP A 786 -64.51 86.82 6.00
CA TRP A 786 -64.70 88.04 5.19
C TRP A 786 -64.05 89.27 5.82
N GLU A 787 -63.18 89.94 5.07
CA GLU A 787 -62.74 91.31 5.33
C GLU A 787 -63.69 92.31 4.63
N TYR A 788 -64.10 93.39 5.30
CA TYR A 788 -65.06 94.37 4.78
C TYR A 788 -64.44 95.76 4.61
N LYS A 789 -64.67 96.41 3.46
CA LYS A 789 -64.09 97.72 3.09
C LYS A 789 -65.17 98.66 2.56
N TRP A 790 -65.34 99.82 3.18
CA TRP A 790 -66.32 100.84 2.80
C TRP A 790 -65.74 101.88 1.84
N TYR A 791 -66.60 102.34 0.94
CA TYR A 791 -66.34 103.39 -0.04
C TYR A 791 -67.50 104.38 -0.05
N LYS A 792 -67.22 105.65 -0.38
CA LYS A 792 -68.19 106.71 -0.67
C LYS A 792 -67.74 107.45 -1.91
N ASP A 793 -68.61 107.59 -2.91
CA ASP A 793 -68.31 108.28 -4.16
C ASP A 793 -67.01 107.72 -4.79
N LEU A 794 -66.91 106.38 -4.87
CA LEU A 794 -65.73 105.57 -5.23
C LEU A 794 -64.48 105.71 -4.31
N ASN A 795 -64.44 106.69 -3.41
CA ASN A 795 -63.31 106.91 -2.51
C ASN A 795 -63.39 105.99 -1.28
N PHE A 796 -62.30 105.28 -0.97
CA PHE A 796 -62.20 104.44 0.23
C PHE A 796 -62.42 105.25 1.52
N ARG A 797 -63.04 104.62 2.52
CA ARG A 797 -63.34 105.23 3.83
C ARG A 797 -62.75 104.46 5.01
N ILE A 798 -63.03 103.17 5.13
CA ILE A 798 -62.55 102.35 6.26
C ILE A 798 -62.61 100.85 5.96
N THR A 799 -61.65 100.08 6.47
CA THR A 799 -61.73 98.62 6.55
C THR A 799 -62.40 98.24 7.88
N ASN A 800 -63.72 98.07 7.87
CA ASN A 800 -64.53 97.73 9.04
C ASN A 800 -65.88 97.17 8.55
N PRO A 801 -66.50 96.15 9.18
CA PRO A 801 -67.89 95.78 8.90
C PRO A 801 -68.88 96.93 9.11
N GLU A 802 -68.59 97.92 9.96
CA GLU A 802 -69.50 99.02 10.31
C GLU A 802 -68.91 100.40 9.96
N LEU A 803 -69.79 101.31 9.53
CA LEU A 803 -69.49 102.71 9.19
C LEU A 803 -70.48 103.62 9.92
N THR A 804 -69.96 104.62 10.63
CA THR A 804 -70.77 105.54 11.45
C THR A 804 -70.34 106.99 11.23
N ILE A 805 -71.33 107.87 11.05
CA ILE A 805 -71.15 109.33 10.97
C ILE A 805 -72.00 109.91 12.12
N ASN A 806 -71.34 110.45 13.16
CA ASN A 806 -72.02 110.80 14.41
C ASN A 806 -72.83 112.11 14.36
N ALA A 807 -72.36 113.09 13.57
CA ALA A 807 -73.02 114.38 13.37
C ALA A 807 -72.89 114.73 11.89
N VAL A 808 -73.95 114.45 11.14
CA VAL A 808 -74.00 114.53 9.67
C VAL A 808 -74.06 115.98 9.20
N SER A 809 -73.30 116.27 8.15
CA SER A 809 -73.17 117.58 7.50
C SER A 809 -73.49 117.49 6.01
N LEU A 810 -73.57 118.63 5.31
CA LEU A 810 -73.89 118.64 3.87
C LEU A 810 -72.83 117.92 3.00
N THR A 811 -71.59 117.75 3.46
CA THR A 811 -70.54 117.03 2.72
C THR A 811 -70.60 115.51 2.90
N ASP A 812 -71.42 115.01 3.83
CA ASP A 812 -71.66 113.58 4.05
C ASP A 812 -72.70 113.00 3.08
N ALA A 813 -73.45 113.83 2.34
CA ALA A 813 -74.33 113.37 1.27
C ALA A 813 -73.53 112.76 0.10
N GLY A 814 -73.96 111.63 -0.45
CA GLY A 814 -73.28 110.88 -1.51
C GLY A 814 -73.60 109.39 -1.49
N ASP A 815 -72.98 108.61 -2.39
CA ASP A 815 -73.30 107.20 -2.61
C ASP A 815 -72.26 106.27 -1.96
N TYR A 816 -72.69 105.46 -0.99
CA TYR A 816 -71.86 104.55 -0.20
C TYR A 816 -72.02 103.10 -0.64
N TYR A 817 -70.93 102.32 -0.68
CA TYR A 817 -70.98 100.86 -0.88
C TYR A 817 -69.89 100.15 -0.06
N CYS A 818 -69.99 98.82 0.05
CA CYS A 818 -68.99 98.00 0.73
C CYS A 818 -68.52 96.81 -0.12
N LYS A 819 -67.21 96.57 -0.12
CA LYS A 819 -66.53 95.38 -0.66
C LYS A 819 -66.33 94.35 0.44
N ALA A 820 -66.57 93.08 0.12
CA ALA A 820 -66.18 91.95 0.96
C ALA A 820 -65.12 91.09 0.26
N GLN A 821 -64.11 90.63 1.00
CA GLN A 821 -62.91 90.00 0.45
C GLN A 821 -62.46 88.78 1.27
N ARG A 822 -61.97 87.74 0.57
CA ARG A 822 -61.25 86.56 1.09
C ARG A 822 -60.03 86.29 0.20
N GLY A 823 -58.84 86.65 0.66
CA GLY A 823 -57.63 86.58 -0.16
C GLY A 823 -57.81 87.34 -1.48
N ASN A 824 -57.71 86.63 -2.61
CA ASN A 824 -57.88 87.22 -3.95
C ASN A 824 -59.36 87.30 -4.41
N PHE A 825 -60.28 86.56 -3.77
CA PHE A 825 -61.71 86.65 -4.09
C PHE A 825 -62.31 87.90 -3.44
N SER A 826 -62.98 88.76 -4.22
CA SER A 826 -63.74 89.89 -3.67
C SER A 826 -65.01 90.17 -4.48
N VAL A 827 -65.99 90.77 -3.82
CA VAL A 827 -67.32 91.12 -4.36
C VAL A 827 -67.84 92.40 -3.72
N ASP A 828 -68.58 93.18 -4.49
CA ASP A 828 -69.11 94.50 -4.09
C ASP A 828 -70.61 94.45 -3.77
N SER A 829 -71.05 95.30 -2.84
CA SER A 829 -72.46 95.50 -2.52
C SER A 829 -73.16 96.39 -3.55
N GLU A 830 -74.48 96.49 -3.43
CA GLU A 830 -75.23 97.57 -4.07
C GLU A 830 -74.95 98.91 -3.36
N THR A 831 -75.17 100.02 -4.08
CA THR A 831 -74.89 101.39 -3.60
C THR A 831 -76.05 101.98 -2.79
N LEU A 832 -75.73 102.83 -1.83
CA LEU A 832 -76.67 103.47 -0.92
C LEU A 832 -76.43 104.97 -0.80
N GLN A 833 -77.38 105.76 -1.27
CA GLN A 833 -77.34 107.22 -1.24
C GLN A 833 -77.72 107.79 0.14
N VAL A 834 -76.85 108.62 0.72
CA VAL A 834 -77.12 109.48 1.89
C VAL A 834 -77.54 110.87 1.41
N ARG A 835 -78.55 111.47 2.05
CA ARG A 835 -79.09 112.82 1.75
C ARG A 835 -79.19 113.65 3.03
N VAL A 836 -78.98 114.98 2.95
CA VAL A 836 -78.88 115.86 4.13
C VAL A 836 -79.59 117.22 3.90
N GLN A 837 -80.20 117.80 4.95
CA GLN A 837 -80.86 119.12 4.96
C GLN A 837 -80.57 119.94 6.24
N THR A 838 -80.85 121.24 6.23
CA THR A 838 -80.70 122.17 7.37
C THR A 838 -81.98 122.35 8.21
N ARG A 839 -81.87 122.91 9.42
CA ARG A 839 -82.99 123.11 10.38
C ARG A 839 -83.63 124.53 10.26
N PRO A 840 -84.92 124.72 10.60
CA PRO A 840 -85.63 126.00 10.43
C PRO A 840 -85.35 127.04 11.55
N PRO A 841 -85.35 128.37 11.27
CA PRO A 841 -85.09 129.44 12.25
C PRO A 841 -86.32 130.13 12.89
N ALA A 842 -86.10 130.87 13.99
CA ALA A 842 -87.12 131.53 14.83
C ALA A 842 -86.85 133.04 15.10
N PHE A 843 -87.86 133.83 15.48
CA PHE A 843 -87.83 135.31 15.59
C PHE A 843 -88.89 135.90 16.56
N LEU A 844 -88.79 137.21 16.89
CA LEU A 844 -89.59 137.92 17.93
C LEU A 844 -90.43 139.13 17.46
N ARG A 845 -91.42 139.56 18.29
CA ARG A 845 -92.33 140.70 18.08
C ARG A 845 -92.84 141.34 19.40
N MET A 846 -93.31 142.60 19.41
CA MET A 846 -93.93 143.32 20.56
C MET A 846 -95.41 143.68 20.34
N GLU A 847 -96.23 143.65 21.41
CA GLU A 847 -97.72 143.79 21.37
C GLU A 847 -98.33 144.42 22.66
N THR A 848 -98.15 145.72 22.94
CA THR A 848 -98.65 146.37 24.19
C THR A 848 -100.00 147.10 24.03
N GLU A 849 -100.91 146.99 25.02
CA GLU A 849 -102.29 147.55 24.97
C GLU A 849 -102.53 148.82 25.81
N LEU A 850 -103.64 149.52 25.53
CA LEU A 850 -103.94 150.86 26.08
C LEU A 850 -104.34 150.87 27.57
N SER A 851 -104.75 149.74 28.14
CA SER A 851 -104.93 149.57 29.60
C SER A 851 -103.59 149.59 30.32
N ASP A 852 -102.63 148.85 29.78
CA ASP A 852 -101.34 148.52 30.39
C ASP A 852 -100.41 149.77 30.40
N ILE A 853 -100.73 150.77 29.56
CA ILE A 853 -100.18 152.15 29.62
C ILE A 853 -100.40 152.83 30.97
N MET A 854 -101.48 152.50 31.69
CA MET A 854 -101.78 153.09 33.01
C MET A 854 -101.06 152.39 34.17
N THR A 855 -100.43 151.23 33.93
CA THR A 855 -99.69 150.44 34.94
C THR A 855 -98.19 150.35 34.67
N GLY A 856 -97.77 150.28 33.39
CA GLY A 856 -96.37 150.32 32.95
C GLY A 856 -95.84 149.06 32.24
N ASP A 857 -96.72 148.13 31.85
CA ASP A 857 -96.34 146.76 31.47
C ASP A 857 -96.10 146.56 29.96
N VAL A 858 -95.38 145.49 29.59
CA VAL A 858 -94.93 145.19 28.20
C VAL A 858 -95.23 143.74 27.81
N THR A 859 -95.44 143.46 26.52
CA THR A 859 -95.72 142.11 26.00
C THR A 859 -94.92 141.78 24.72
N LEU A 860 -94.31 140.60 24.68
CA LEU A 860 -93.50 140.05 23.58
C LEU A 860 -94.10 138.74 23.04
N ARG A 861 -93.84 138.39 21.76
CA ARG A 861 -94.22 137.11 21.13
C ARG A 861 -93.08 136.50 20.31
N CYS A 862 -93.00 135.16 20.22
CA CYS A 862 -92.02 134.40 19.43
C CYS A 862 -92.68 133.50 18.37
N ASN A 863 -92.06 133.39 17.19
CA ASN A 863 -92.51 132.57 16.06
C ASN A 863 -91.36 131.75 15.42
N VAL A 864 -91.64 130.54 14.91
CA VAL A 864 -90.76 129.81 13.97
C VAL A 864 -91.24 129.99 12.52
N SER A 865 -90.29 130.07 11.59
CA SER A 865 -90.53 130.38 10.17
C SER A 865 -91.13 129.24 9.31
N ASP A 866 -91.20 127.99 9.79
CA ASP A 866 -91.70 126.85 8.99
C ASP A 866 -93.23 126.68 8.99
N GLY A 867 -93.96 127.58 9.66
CA GLY A 867 -95.42 127.61 9.69
C GLY A 867 -96.10 126.52 10.53
N ARG A 868 -95.34 125.65 11.22
CA ARG A 868 -95.90 124.68 12.16
C ARG A 868 -96.25 125.34 13.49
N GLN A 869 -97.04 124.65 14.32
CA GLN A 869 -97.08 124.96 15.75
C GLN A 869 -95.80 124.44 16.42
N TRP A 870 -95.18 125.29 17.22
CA TRP A 870 -94.02 125.00 18.05
C TRP A 870 -94.33 125.41 19.49
N ASN A 871 -93.74 124.72 20.46
CA ASN A 871 -93.61 125.24 21.81
C ASN A 871 -92.32 126.07 21.88
N TYR A 872 -92.30 127.12 22.69
CA TYR A 872 -91.18 128.04 22.74
C TYR A 872 -90.46 127.98 24.08
N THR A 873 -89.15 127.79 24.06
CA THR A 873 -88.29 128.11 25.20
C THR A 873 -87.85 129.56 25.06
N TRP A 874 -88.09 130.37 26.09
CA TRP A 874 -87.60 131.75 26.16
C TRP A 874 -86.29 131.84 26.94
N PHE A 875 -85.49 132.86 26.66
CA PHE A 875 -84.24 133.18 27.33
C PHE A 875 -84.20 134.67 27.65
N MET A 876 -83.90 135.05 28.89
CA MET A 876 -83.64 136.44 29.28
C MET A 876 -82.16 136.61 29.57
N ASN A 877 -81.50 137.56 28.90
CA ASN A 877 -80.05 137.79 28.98
C ASN A 877 -79.22 136.49 28.81
N GLY A 878 -79.72 135.54 27.99
CA GLY A 878 -79.11 134.23 27.73
C GLY A 878 -79.52 133.09 28.68
N GLN A 879 -80.25 133.37 29.77
CA GLN A 879 -80.67 132.36 30.75
C GLN A 879 -82.12 131.90 30.51
N GLU A 880 -82.36 130.58 30.54
CA GLU A 880 -83.66 129.98 30.20
C GLU A 880 -84.77 130.39 31.19
N LEU A 881 -85.88 130.89 30.64
CA LEU A 881 -87.09 131.27 31.38
C LEU A 881 -88.09 130.12 31.40
N ASN A 882 -88.70 129.88 32.57
CA ASN A 882 -89.84 128.97 32.73
C ASN A 882 -91.14 129.55 32.12
N GLY A 883 -91.20 129.59 30.79
CA GLY A 883 -92.39 129.97 30.03
C GLY A 883 -92.41 129.25 28.68
N SER A 884 -93.36 128.34 28.48
CA SER A 884 -93.56 127.56 27.24
C SER A 884 -94.50 128.24 26.23
N SER A 885 -95.04 129.40 26.60
CA SER A 885 -95.99 130.22 25.84
C SER A 885 -95.32 130.87 24.63
N ASP A 886 -96.07 131.08 23.54
CA ASP A 886 -95.61 131.93 22.42
C ASP A 886 -95.58 133.41 22.80
N VAL A 887 -96.29 133.82 23.86
CA VAL A 887 -96.32 135.18 24.42
C VAL A 887 -95.67 135.25 25.79
N LEU A 888 -94.81 136.25 26.00
CA LEU A 888 -94.20 136.63 27.27
C LEU A 888 -94.70 138.02 27.70
N LYS A 889 -95.56 138.08 28.73
CA LYS A 889 -95.91 139.34 29.41
C LYS A 889 -94.85 139.67 30.48
N VAL A 890 -94.45 140.93 30.56
CA VAL A 890 -93.37 141.41 31.43
C VAL A 890 -93.85 142.66 32.18
N THR A 891 -93.89 142.59 33.52
CA THR A 891 -94.37 143.67 34.39
C THR A 891 -93.32 144.77 34.55
N GLY A 892 -93.72 146.04 34.42
CA GLY A 892 -92.81 147.18 34.31
C GLY A 892 -92.05 147.51 35.60
N ASN A 893 -90.75 147.18 35.66
CA ASN A 893 -89.83 147.59 36.74
C ASN A 893 -88.44 147.99 36.18
N GLU A 894 -87.56 148.56 37.00
CA GLU A 894 -86.27 149.11 36.54
C GLU A 894 -85.29 148.12 35.90
N GLU A 895 -85.51 146.82 36.07
CA GLU A 895 -84.67 145.71 35.59
C GLU A 895 -85.21 145.11 34.29
N THR A 896 -86.53 144.85 34.24
CA THR A 896 -87.24 144.35 33.05
C THR A 896 -87.21 145.32 31.88
N ILE A 897 -87.30 146.63 32.15
CA ILE A 897 -87.25 147.70 31.14
C ILE A 897 -85.86 147.77 30.44
N LYS A 898 -84.85 147.02 30.90
CA LYS A 898 -83.47 147.02 30.38
C LYS A 898 -82.97 145.66 29.84
N SER A 899 -83.75 144.58 29.91
CA SER A 899 -83.27 143.22 29.62
C SER A 899 -83.52 142.75 28.18
N GLU A 900 -82.61 141.95 27.61
CA GLU A 900 -82.79 141.30 26.30
C GLU A 900 -83.53 139.97 26.45
N PHE A 901 -84.50 139.70 25.58
CA PHE A 901 -85.21 138.42 25.48
C PHE A 901 -84.93 137.74 24.13
N LYS A 902 -84.79 136.41 24.11
CA LYS A 902 -84.60 135.53 22.92
C LYS A 902 -85.46 134.27 23.05
N CYS A 903 -85.61 133.48 21.98
CA CYS A 903 -86.36 132.22 22.01
C CYS A 903 -85.80 131.09 21.13
N LYS A 904 -86.28 129.87 21.37
CA LYS A 904 -86.07 128.67 20.55
C LYS A 904 -87.38 127.90 20.40
N GLY A 905 -87.66 127.38 19.20
CA GLY A 905 -88.72 126.40 18.99
C GLY A 905 -88.29 124.98 19.37
N ILE A 906 -89.15 124.29 20.12
CA ILE A 906 -89.10 122.84 20.36
C ILE A 906 -90.35 122.19 19.74
N ASN A 907 -90.15 121.05 19.07
CA ASN A 907 -91.20 120.28 18.39
C ASN A 907 -91.15 118.80 18.79
N THR A 908 -92.32 118.15 18.88
CA THR A 908 -92.42 116.70 19.08
C THR A 908 -92.21 115.91 17.79
N LYS A 909 -92.23 116.59 16.63
CA LYS A 909 -91.96 116.02 15.31
C LYS A 909 -90.66 116.56 14.75
N ARG A 910 -89.96 115.72 13.98
CA ARG A 910 -88.67 116.03 13.35
C ARG A 910 -88.77 117.24 12.38
N PRO A 911 -87.81 118.20 12.37
CA PRO A 911 -86.70 118.34 13.31
C PRO A 911 -87.18 118.79 14.69
N LEU A 912 -86.71 118.11 15.76
CA LEU A 912 -87.19 118.33 17.14
C LEU A 912 -86.86 119.73 17.70
N TYR A 913 -85.96 120.46 17.05
CA TYR A 913 -85.48 121.77 17.46
C TYR A 913 -85.33 122.70 16.26
N SER A 914 -85.76 123.95 16.41
CA SER A 914 -85.40 125.04 15.51
C SER A 914 -83.98 125.55 15.82
N ALA A 915 -83.46 126.42 14.96
CA ALA A 915 -82.39 127.35 15.33
C ALA A 915 -82.91 128.43 16.31
N LEU A 916 -81.99 129.14 16.97
CA LEU A 916 -82.25 130.19 17.97
C LEU A 916 -82.66 131.53 17.33
N SER A 917 -83.23 132.46 18.11
CA SER A 917 -83.61 133.83 17.67
C SER A 917 -82.70 134.96 18.16
N ASP A 918 -82.93 136.16 17.59
CA ASP A 918 -82.43 137.47 18.04
C ASP A 918 -83.36 138.13 19.12
N GLY A 919 -83.05 139.35 19.64
CA GLY A 919 -83.67 139.96 20.86
C GLY A 919 -84.11 141.46 20.87
N SER A 920 -84.77 141.97 21.95
CA SER A 920 -85.54 143.27 21.98
C SER A 920 -85.86 143.94 23.37
N ILE A 921 -86.29 145.26 23.42
CA ILE A 921 -86.64 146.12 24.63
C ILE A 921 -87.61 147.36 24.34
N ALA A 922 -88.06 148.19 25.34
CA ALA A 922 -89.18 149.23 25.26
C ALA A 922 -89.04 150.60 26.08
N ASN A 923 -90.03 151.56 26.09
CA ASN A 923 -89.98 152.89 26.82
C ASN A 923 -91.32 153.74 27.07
N ASN A 924 -91.23 154.96 27.70
CA ASN A 924 -92.19 155.83 28.51
C ASN A 924 -93.33 156.71 27.84
N ILE A 925 -94.34 157.24 28.60
CA ILE A 925 -95.66 157.78 28.08
C ILE A 925 -96.33 159.09 28.70
N ILE A 926 -96.10 159.56 29.94
CA ILE A 926 -97.06 160.35 30.79
C ILE A 926 -97.70 161.73 30.32
N PHE A 927 -97.31 162.41 29.23
CA PHE A 927 -97.47 163.89 29.12
C PHE A 927 -98.83 164.53 28.64
N LYS A 928 -99.89 163.79 28.27
CA LYS A 928 -101.01 164.33 27.42
C LYS A 928 -102.40 164.61 28.08
N ARG A 929 -102.48 165.14 29.31
CA ARG A 929 -103.79 165.33 30.03
C ARG A 929 -104.56 166.65 29.74
N LYS A 930 -104.07 167.58 28.90
CA LYS A 930 -104.45 169.02 28.99
C LYS A 930 -105.57 169.58 28.08
N ILE A 931 -106.19 168.80 27.18
CA ILE A 931 -106.95 169.39 26.02
C ILE A 931 -108.42 168.91 25.85
N LEU A 932 -108.79 167.69 26.22
CA LEU A 932 -109.88 166.96 25.51
C LEU A 932 -111.35 167.14 25.96
N LEU A 933 -111.66 167.87 27.03
CA LEU A 933 -113.03 167.88 27.62
C LEU A 933 -113.93 169.08 27.23
N ALA A 934 -113.51 169.96 26.32
CA ALA A 934 -114.20 171.24 26.08
C ALA A 934 -115.23 171.26 24.92
N ILE A 935 -115.39 170.18 24.13
CA ILE A 935 -115.94 170.29 22.75
C ILE A 935 -117.17 169.41 22.44
N SER A 936 -117.36 168.25 23.09
CA SER A 936 -118.30 167.22 22.59
C SER A 936 -119.80 167.51 22.73
N GLY A 937 -120.21 168.53 23.49
CA GLY A 937 -121.63 168.83 23.72
C GLY A 937 -122.40 169.34 22.50
N SER A 938 -121.76 170.11 21.61
CA SER A 938 -122.45 170.83 20.54
C SER A 938 -122.87 169.97 19.34
N LEU A 939 -122.34 168.75 19.19
CA LEU A 939 -122.43 168.00 17.94
C LEU A 939 -123.75 167.21 17.78
N VAL A 940 -124.39 166.81 18.88
CA VAL A 940 -125.59 165.95 18.87
C VAL A 940 -126.83 166.68 18.34
N CYS A 941 -126.89 168.00 18.50
CA CYS A 941 -128.02 168.84 18.10
C CYS A 941 -128.31 168.80 16.58
N CYS A 942 -127.27 168.59 15.76
CA CYS A 942 -127.40 168.68 14.30
C CYS A 942 -127.94 167.40 13.64
N ILE A 943 -127.69 166.22 14.20
CA ILE A 943 -127.88 164.94 13.49
C ILE A 943 -129.36 164.54 13.41
N VAL A 944 -130.16 164.85 14.43
CA VAL A 944 -131.59 164.48 14.47
C VAL A 944 -132.40 165.23 13.39
N ILE A 945 -132.03 166.49 13.10
CA ILE A 945 -132.71 167.33 12.10
C ILE A 945 -132.56 166.75 10.68
N LEU A 946 -131.39 166.18 10.36
CA LEU A 946 -131.07 165.64 9.04
C LEU A 946 -131.90 164.41 8.67
N ILE A 947 -132.26 163.57 9.64
CA ILE A 947 -132.97 162.30 9.38
C ILE A 947 -134.41 162.53 8.91
N ILE A 948 -135.09 163.56 9.42
CA ILE A 948 -136.49 163.87 9.03
C ILE A 948 -136.55 164.46 7.61
N GLY A 949 -135.61 165.32 7.24
CA GLY A 949 -135.58 165.97 5.92
C GLY A 949 -135.48 164.98 4.75
N CYS A 950 -134.73 163.89 4.92
CA CYS A 950 -134.49 162.90 3.87
C CYS A 950 -135.73 162.09 3.43
N ILE A 951 -136.82 162.07 4.22
CA ILE A 951 -138.05 161.36 3.85
C ILE A 951 -138.89 162.17 2.85
N VAL A 952 -138.82 163.51 2.89
CA VAL A 952 -139.66 164.40 2.08
C VAL A 952 -139.30 164.35 0.59
N LEU A 953 -138.02 164.21 0.25
CA LEU A 953 -137.52 164.28 -1.13
C LEU A 953 -137.55 162.92 -1.87
N LYS A 954 -138.49 162.04 -1.51
CA LYS A 954 -138.86 160.87 -2.34
C LYS A 954 -139.82 161.23 -3.49
N ILE A 955 -139.97 162.52 -3.79
CA ILE A 955 -140.78 163.07 -4.89
C ILE A 955 -139.91 164.05 -5.71
N THR A 956 -139.92 163.90 -7.04
CA THR A 956 -139.23 164.69 -8.10
C THR A 956 -137.75 164.38 -8.47
N ARG A 957 -137.59 163.55 -9.54
CA ARG A 957 -136.74 163.69 -10.77
C ARG A 957 -135.22 164.06 -10.74
N LYS A 958 -134.39 163.20 -11.39
CA LYS A 958 -133.48 163.39 -12.58
C LYS A 958 -132.80 164.77 -12.87
N PRO A 959 -131.67 164.85 -13.65
CA PRO A 959 -130.57 163.89 -13.97
C PRO A 959 -129.11 164.48 -14.15
N GLY A 960 -128.08 163.63 -14.41
CA GLY A 960 -126.74 163.99 -14.97
C GLY A 960 -125.61 164.29 -13.95
N VAL A 961 -124.32 164.59 -14.29
CA VAL A 961 -123.42 164.34 -15.46
C VAL A 961 -121.97 164.85 -15.14
N LYS A 962 -120.87 164.16 -15.55
CA LYS A 962 -119.42 164.63 -15.57
C LYS A 962 -118.79 165.00 -14.19
N GLU A 963 -117.48 165.30 -13.97
CA GLU A 963 -116.22 165.35 -14.79
C GLU A 963 -114.94 164.95 -13.97
N THR A 964 -113.72 165.34 -14.41
CA THR A 964 -112.37 164.76 -14.12
C THR A 964 -111.35 165.62 -13.33
N ALA A 965 -110.20 164.99 -12.95
CA ALA A 965 -108.82 165.57 -12.82
C ALA A 965 -108.50 166.47 -11.58
N PRO A 966 -107.21 166.80 -11.24
CA PRO A 966 -105.93 166.61 -11.98
C PRO A 966 -104.75 165.96 -11.18
N GLU A 967 -103.50 166.14 -11.67
CA GLU A 967 -102.26 165.35 -11.37
C GLU A 967 -101.12 166.15 -10.66
N ASP A 968 -99.84 165.79 -10.92
CA ASP A 968 -98.53 166.47 -10.69
C ASP A 968 -97.77 166.26 -9.33
N LEU A 969 -96.42 166.16 -9.23
CA LEU A 969 -95.28 166.09 -10.20
C LEU A 969 -93.93 165.63 -9.54
N LEU A 970 -93.18 164.66 -10.14
CA LEU A 970 -91.69 164.47 -10.27
C LEU A 970 -90.70 164.65 -9.04
N PHE A 971 -89.35 164.45 -9.04
CA PHE A 971 -88.27 164.10 -10.02
C PHE A 971 -86.94 163.55 -9.35
N SER A 972 -85.83 163.42 -10.14
CA SER A 972 -84.38 163.38 -9.77
C SER A 972 -83.71 162.03 -9.36
N MET A 973 -82.41 161.70 -9.61
CA MET A 973 -81.45 161.88 -10.75
C MET A 973 -80.15 161.02 -10.56
N THR A 974 -79.18 161.06 -11.49
CA THR A 974 -77.81 160.41 -11.50
C THR A 974 -76.67 161.46 -11.23
N ASP A 975 -75.32 161.26 -11.24
CA ASP A 975 -74.40 160.46 -12.10
C ASP A 975 -72.87 160.53 -11.68
N SER A 976 -72.00 159.69 -12.29
CA SER A 976 -70.54 159.88 -12.67
C SER A 976 -69.36 160.05 -11.68
N LYS A 977 -68.27 159.21 -11.80
CA LYS A 977 -66.83 159.62 -11.95
C LYS A 977 -65.77 158.48 -12.20
N ASN A 978 -64.45 158.79 -12.15
CA ASN A 978 -63.37 158.20 -13.01
C ASN A 978 -61.96 158.00 -12.34
N GLN A 979 -61.15 157.03 -12.85
CA GLN A 979 -59.65 156.89 -12.95
C GLN A 979 -58.59 156.92 -11.77
N THR A 980 -57.88 155.77 -11.61
CA THR A 980 -56.38 155.47 -11.50
C THR A 980 -55.34 156.18 -10.59
N ILE A 981 -54.43 155.38 -9.96
CA ILE A 981 -52.91 155.44 -9.82
C ILE A 981 -52.46 154.42 -8.71
N SER A 982 -51.72 153.32 -8.93
CA SER A 982 -50.25 153.05 -9.20
C SER A 982 -49.34 152.96 -7.94
N PRO A 983 -48.19 152.20 -7.85
CA PRO A 983 -47.50 151.31 -8.83
C PRO A 983 -46.95 149.93 -8.30
N MET A 984 -46.30 149.15 -9.21
CA MET A 984 -45.06 148.31 -9.05
C MET A 984 -45.12 146.83 -9.54
N LYS A 985 -43.93 146.23 -9.81
CA LYS A 985 -43.62 145.02 -10.63
C LYS A 985 -42.45 144.22 -9.95
N GLU A 986 -41.80 143.13 -10.43
CA GLU A 986 -41.65 142.57 -11.80
C GLU A 986 -41.35 141.03 -11.86
N TYR A 987 -40.18 140.57 -12.33
CA TYR A 987 -39.75 139.17 -12.62
C TYR A 987 -38.71 138.65 -11.58
N MET A 988 -38.32 137.36 -11.38
CA MET A 988 -38.30 136.09 -12.18
C MET A 988 -38.29 134.84 -11.18
N ASP A 989 -37.97 133.54 -11.39
CA ASP A 989 -37.36 132.69 -12.45
C ASP A 989 -37.55 131.13 -12.25
N ASN A 990 -37.28 130.34 -13.32
CA ASN A 990 -36.78 128.93 -13.45
C ASN A 990 -37.52 127.62 -12.93
N ARG A 991 -37.09 126.45 -13.45
CA ARG A 991 -37.69 125.04 -13.53
C ARG A 991 -37.30 124.02 -12.40
N PRO A 992 -37.75 122.70 -12.33
CA PRO A 992 -38.61 121.78 -13.18
C PRO A 992 -39.77 121.03 -12.38
N THR A 993 -40.27 119.75 -12.47
CA THR A 993 -39.99 118.42 -13.17
C THR A 993 -41.17 117.37 -13.09
N GLU A 994 -41.30 116.45 -14.09
CA GLU A 994 -41.68 114.97 -14.20
C GLU A 994 -42.58 114.15 -13.20
N LEU A 995 -43.35 113.07 -13.55
CA LEU A 995 -43.98 112.53 -14.83
C LEU A 995 -45.04 111.34 -14.63
N GLU A 996 -45.70 110.78 -15.69
CA GLU A 996 -47.04 110.04 -15.71
C GLU A 996 -47.19 108.47 -15.98
N GLU A 997 -48.16 107.98 -16.82
CA GLU A 997 -48.95 106.68 -16.75
C GLU A 997 -49.37 106.08 -18.17
N CYS A 998 -50.20 105.04 -18.53
CA CYS A 998 -51.13 104.00 -17.95
C CYS A 998 -51.61 102.84 -18.96
N GLN A 999 -52.52 101.91 -18.54
CA GLN A 999 -53.62 101.11 -19.23
C GLN A 999 -53.48 99.75 -20.08
N GLU A 1000 -54.35 98.75 -19.76
CA GLU A 1000 -55.20 97.73 -20.54
C GLU A 1000 -54.65 96.69 -21.63
N LYS A 1001 -55.35 95.74 -22.36
CA LYS A 1001 -56.79 95.25 -22.57
C LYS A 1001 -56.99 93.83 -23.28
N ALA A 1002 -58.17 93.16 -23.11
CA ALA A 1002 -59.05 92.27 -24.00
C ALA A 1002 -58.76 90.83 -24.65
N GLU A 1003 -59.63 89.82 -24.32
CA GLU A 1003 -60.58 88.87 -25.08
C GLU A 1003 -60.28 87.75 -26.20
N LEU A 1004 -61.12 86.65 -26.22
CA LEU A 1004 -61.68 85.73 -27.31
C LEU A 1004 -61.15 84.27 -27.76
N ILE A 1005 -62.00 83.21 -27.57
CA ILE A 1005 -62.60 82.13 -28.48
C ILE A 1005 -61.87 80.92 -29.23
N LEU A 1006 -62.35 79.65 -28.97
CA LEU A 1006 -62.60 78.33 -29.72
C LEU A 1006 -61.62 77.39 -30.53
N ASP A 1007 -61.68 76.06 -30.19
CA ASP A 1007 -62.02 74.81 -30.99
C ASP A 1007 -61.08 73.77 -31.73
N HIS A 1008 -61.61 72.52 -31.83
CA HIS A 1008 -61.53 71.45 -32.90
C HIS A 1008 -60.53 70.21 -32.95
N ALA A 1009 -61.14 68.99 -32.98
CA ALA A 1009 -60.95 67.80 -33.89
C ALA A 1009 -59.86 66.65 -33.79
N SER A 1010 -60.30 65.45 -34.24
CA SER A 1010 -59.88 64.02 -34.14
C SER A 1010 -58.73 63.43 -35.01
N ALA A 1011 -58.32 62.15 -34.81
CA ALA A 1011 -58.26 61.04 -35.83
C ALA A 1011 -57.37 59.77 -35.50
N VAL A 1012 -57.84 58.54 -35.87
CA VAL A 1012 -57.07 57.33 -36.38
C VAL A 1012 -56.09 56.61 -35.40
N HIS A 1013 -55.69 55.31 -35.39
CA HIS A 1013 -55.92 53.99 -36.09
C HIS A 1013 -56.29 52.90 -34.99
N GLU A 1014 -56.52 51.56 -35.10
CA GLU A 1014 -56.23 50.39 -36.00
C GLU A 1014 -54.80 49.75 -35.87
N ASP A 1015 -54.51 48.44 -36.04
CA ASP A 1015 -55.16 47.11 -35.80
C ASP A 1015 -54.03 46.00 -35.91
N GLY A 1016 -54.11 44.67 -35.67
CA GLY A 1016 -55.12 43.68 -35.23
C GLY A 1016 -54.63 42.19 -35.31
N VAL A 1017 -55.46 41.21 -34.91
CA VAL A 1017 -55.30 39.70 -35.04
C VAL A 1017 -54.06 39.09 -34.31
N ILE A 1018 -53.73 37.78 -34.10
CA ILE A 1018 -54.16 36.36 -34.35
C ILE A 1018 -53.74 35.51 -33.08
N LYS A 1019 -54.21 34.31 -32.64
CA LYS A 1019 -55.00 33.13 -33.12
C LYS A 1019 -54.26 32.11 -34.04
N ASP A 1020 -54.33 30.76 -33.91
CA ASP A 1020 -55.03 29.79 -33.00
C ASP A 1020 -54.41 28.35 -33.00
N GLU A 1021 -54.74 27.52 -31.97
CA GLU A 1021 -54.99 26.03 -31.94
C GLU A 1021 -53.94 24.99 -32.53
N ASP A 1022 -53.83 23.71 -32.14
CA ASP A 1022 -54.46 22.82 -31.10
C ASP A 1022 -53.50 21.66 -30.65
N ALA A 1023 -53.98 20.74 -29.78
CA ALA A 1023 -53.29 19.58 -29.15
C ALA A 1023 -53.71 18.21 -29.80
N PRO A 1024 -53.75 17.00 -29.16
CA PRO A 1024 -53.30 16.51 -27.83
C PRO A 1024 -52.67 15.06 -27.78
N ALA A 1025 -52.58 14.52 -26.55
CA ALA A 1025 -52.78 13.09 -26.14
C ALA A 1025 -51.60 12.10 -25.96
N SER A 1026 -51.65 11.07 -25.08
CA SER A 1026 -52.31 10.94 -23.74
C SER A 1026 -51.98 9.58 -23.05
N VAL A 1027 -51.41 9.59 -21.84
CA VAL A 1027 -51.56 8.54 -20.77
C VAL A 1027 -51.30 9.26 -19.43
N ALA A 1028 -52.15 9.40 -18.40
CA ALA A 1028 -53.33 8.68 -17.90
C ALA A 1028 -53.05 7.51 -16.93
N ASN A 1029 -52.91 7.82 -15.63
CA ASN A 1029 -53.80 7.27 -14.57
C ASN A 1029 -53.40 7.75 -13.16
N GLY A 1030 -54.40 8.01 -12.31
CA GLY A 1030 -54.27 8.19 -10.87
C GLY A 1030 -55.57 7.78 -10.19
N LEU A 1031 -55.52 7.26 -8.96
CA LEU A 1031 -56.72 6.76 -8.27
C LEU A 1031 -56.62 6.91 -6.74
N THR A 1032 -57.62 7.61 -6.16
CA THR A 1032 -58.27 7.34 -4.85
C THR A 1032 -57.46 7.32 -3.53
N SER A 1033 -58.07 7.48 -2.34
CA SER A 1033 -59.29 8.16 -1.84
C SER A 1033 -59.40 7.93 -0.32
N PHE A 1034 -60.41 8.54 0.32
CA PHE A 1034 -60.90 8.49 1.72
C PHE A 1034 -60.35 9.60 2.64
N LYS A 1035 -61.20 10.51 3.15
CA LYS A 1035 -62.18 10.36 4.26
C LYS A 1035 -61.48 9.96 5.58
N GLY A 1036 -61.59 10.69 6.69
CA GLY A 1036 -62.33 11.94 6.96
C GLY A 1036 -62.96 11.89 8.35
N LEU A 1037 -63.13 13.03 9.03
CA LEU A 1037 -63.69 13.10 10.38
C LEU A 1037 -64.40 14.43 10.65
N CYS A 1038 -65.54 14.35 11.32
CA CYS A 1038 -66.18 15.46 12.04
C CYS A 1038 -66.54 14.96 13.44
N GLU A 1039 -65.70 15.29 14.42
CA GLU A 1039 -66.04 15.62 15.81
C GLU A 1039 -64.82 16.31 16.44
#